data_AF-L0D5B9-F1
#
_entry.id   AF-L0D5B9-F1
#
_cell.length_a   1.000
_cell.length_b   1.000
_cell.length_c   1.000
_cell.angle_alpha   90.00
_cell.angle_beta   90.00
_cell.angle_gamma   90.00
#
_symmetry.space_group_name_H-M   'P 1'
#
loop_
_entity.id
_entity.type
_entity.pdbx_description
1 polymer ?
#
loop_
_entity_poly.entity_id
_entity_poly.type
_entity_poly.pdbx_seq_one_letter_code
_entity_poly.pdbx_strand_id
1 'polypeptide(L)'
;MNPTVPLAPKQSGLDPMCRNSSFRDRLAISCVVACLAAGASLLPGFVADARGQVPGPETFAKEPQTPIELWEAADYLLRTGQAQQAVPYLNKFMKSKPDDAVLLQIRDRYGVGSVLRLDNYPETRALARPLSSLLAAASLRSSTRADRIQRFVNALTKSSEEQEYAVERLREAGPYAVPYLVQALDRANLPAEDRALIAYNMGRLDRSAVPPLIAVLESADGRLAADAANALGMIGDVRAVPPLTPLAASTEAGSPARAEARRAIARLTGRSFEAQPRSPVRVLTDEAQKYHHHAFLFPGDTALLWEWDAAQKVPVPRQIPRSEAEAYFGQRLAREALKLNPADGPAQVVLVSQALEKAVENVGLKAVTTTDPTGAFASALAAGPSVLGQVLQTAITDGKTDLAAVAATALGQITDRDVLTSGPRVHPLVEALSSSGRRAQFAAARALVQLEPRRPFAGSSQVVPILARFVASQPTPRAVVIDGNLDRGNLLASHLKALGYEPDVARAGAEGFQAASEGADVELILIDSHQTGGPWRLVDILANLRADARTAGIPVYVVGPLNQQVALDPMFRNYPGVKFLVTPTSPAILERQLGGRPSEFSPEERTAYAREAASLLAQVASQPGSPFEADLRQAESALSVALNAPTADLAASSALGDVPDAGAQRGLADIVLNVSKPIALRLSSARQLARSIQRFGPLVAADQEAKLLAALDQEREPALRIALATLIGTLHPKSAQAGSRLQQGSALPTAPVQATPAPESVPSPPTPEPAEPAPAPADEVPPPADAKP
;
A
#
# COMPACT_ATOMS: atom_id res chain seq x y z
N MET A 1 -18.69 -29.41 -46.83
CA MET A 1 -19.43 -30.63 -46.45
C MET A 1 -19.74 -30.55 -44.97
N ASN A 2 -21.01 -30.42 -44.60
CA ASN A 2 -21.49 -30.70 -43.24
C ASN A 2 -21.32 -32.20 -42.94
N PRO A 3 -21.28 -32.57 -41.65
CA PRO A 3 -22.52 -33.12 -41.10
C PRO A 3 -22.93 -32.49 -39.76
N THR A 4 -24.19 -32.05 -39.75
CA THR A 4 -25.13 -31.95 -38.63
C THR A 4 -25.43 -33.37 -38.08
N VAL A 5 -25.86 -33.67 -36.84
CA VAL A 5 -27.04 -33.29 -36.01
C VAL A 5 -26.88 -34.10 -34.66
N PRO A 6 -27.78 -34.10 -33.64
CA PRO A 6 -28.32 -33.07 -32.72
C PRO A 6 -27.98 -33.34 -31.23
N LEU A 7 -28.20 -32.35 -30.36
CA LEU A 7 -28.43 -32.55 -28.91
C LEU A 7 -29.91 -32.32 -28.58
N ALA A 8 -30.57 -33.36 -28.06
CA ALA A 8 -31.87 -33.27 -27.40
C ALA A 8 -31.67 -33.39 -25.87
N PRO A 9 -32.45 -32.68 -25.04
CA PRO A 9 -32.30 -32.69 -23.60
C PRO A 9 -33.17 -33.79 -22.96
N LYS A 10 -32.65 -34.48 -21.94
CA LYS A 10 -33.45 -35.31 -21.03
C LYS A 10 -33.36 -34.76 -19.60
N GLN A 11 -34.52 -34.38 -19.10
CA GLN A 11 -34.84 -34.14 -17.70
C GLN A 11 -34.84 -35.46 -16.91
N SER A 12 -34.49 -35.39 -15.62
CA SER A 12 -35.11 -36.07 -14.46
C SER A 12 -34.08 -36.11 -13.32
N GLY A 13 -34.39 -35.77 -12.07
CA GLY A 13 -35.64 -35.33 -11.49
C GLY A 13 -35.39 -34.69 -10.13
N LEU A 14 -36.30 -33.82 -9.74
CA LEU A 14 -36.53 -33.37 -8.37
C LEU A 14 -38.01 -32.99 -8.32
N ASP A 15 -38.74 -33.66 -7.45
CA ASP A 15 -40.12 -33.41 -7.07
C ASP A 15 -40.22 -33.84 -5.58
N PRO A 16 -41.20 -33.39 -4.79
CA PRO A 16 -41.61 -32.01 -4.56
C PRO A 16 -41.83 -31.75 -3.03
N MET A 17 -41.94 -30.49 -2.59
CA MET A 17 -42.96 -30.12 -1.58
C MET A 17 -43.12 -28.60 -1.39
N CYS A 18 -44.38 -28.18 -1.58
CA CYS A 18 -45.08 -27.04 -0.98
C CYS A 18 -44.76 -25.61 -1.44
N ARG A 19 -45.41 -25.26 -2.56
CA ARG A 19 -45.95 -23.93 -2.87
C ARG A 19 -47.09 -23.55 -1.91
N ASN A 20 -47.22 -22.27 -1.60
CA ASN A 20 -48.53 -21.61 -1.59
C ASN A 20 -48.40 -20.13 -1.98
N SER A 21 -48.77 -19.83 -3.22
CA SER A 21 -49.13 -18.49 -3.67
C SER A 21 -50.35 -18.65 -4.58
N SER A 22 -51.45 -18.00 -4.21
CA SER A 22 -52.56 -17.71 -5.11
C SER A 22 -53.43 -16.64 -4.47
N PHE A 23 -53.35 -15.41 -4.96
CA PHE A 23 -54.49 -14.50 -5.02
C PHE A 23 -54.20 -13.34 -5.99
N ARG A 24 -54.00 -13.69 -7.25
CA ARG A 24 -54.13 -12.80 -8.41
C ARG A 24 -54.78 -13.62 -9.50
N ASP A 25 -56.09 -13.42 -9.65
CA ASP A 25 -56.84 -13.44 -10.92
C ASP A 25 -58.32 -13.66 -10.62
N ARG A 26 -59.08 -12.56 -10.63
CA ARG A 26 -60.48 -12.58 -11.03
C ARG A 26 -60.83 -11.29 -11.78
N LEU A 27 -61.09 -11.51 -13.08
CA LEU A 27 -62.08 -10.84 -13.93
C LEU A 27 -61.77 -9.44 -14.51
N ALA A 28 -61.10 -9.46 -15.66
CA ALA A 28 -61.65 -9.25 -17.01
C ALA A 28 -62.70 -8.14 -17.29
N ILE A 29 -62.42 -7.36 -18.36
CA ILE A 29 -63.27 -6.99 -19.53
C ILE A 29 -63.16 -5.51 -19.96
N SER A 30 -62.68 -5.34 -21.19
CA SER A 30 -62.88 -4.28 -22.21
C SER A 30 -62.56 -2.80 -21.97
N CYS A 31 -61.51 -2.38 -22.68
CA CYS A 31 -61.41 -1.28 -23.66
C CYS A 31 -62.48 -0.16 -23.71
N VAL A 32 -61.97 1.06 -23.95
CA VAL A 32 -62.38 2.09 -24.96
C VAL A 32 -62.48 3.52 -24.37
N VAL A 33 -61.56 4.38 -24.86
CA VAL A 33 -61.68 5.83 -25.15
C VAL A 33 -61.54 6.88 -24.02
N ALA A 34 -60.30 7.39 -23.97
CA ALA A 34 -59.85 8.78 -24.07
C ALA A 34 -60.82 10.00 -24.02
N CYS A 35 -60.25 11.08 -23.48
CA CYS A 35 -60.41 12.51 -23.77
C CYS A 35 -61.41 13.38 -22.96
N LEU A 36 -60.79 14.33 -22.25
CA LEU A 36 -61.09 15.78 -22.18
C LEU A 36 -62.55 16.22 -21.93
N ALA A 37 -62.77 16.79 -20.74
CA ALA A 37 -63.60 17.99 -20.61
C ALA A 37 -63.17 18.79 -19.37
N ALA A 38 -62.49 19.91 -19.62
CA ALA A 38 -62.51 21.06 -18.74
C ALA A 38 -63.87 21.77 -18.86
N GLY A 39 -64.43 22.27 -17.76
CA GLY A 39 -65.57 23.18 -17.85
C GLY A 39 -66.50 23.23 -16.63
N ALA A 40 -66.20 24.17 -15.74
CA ALA A 40 -67.15 25.03 -15.02
C ALA A 40 -68.24 24.42 -14.10
N SER A 41 -67.98 24.56 -12.79
CA SER A 41 -68.83 25.22 -11.78
C SER A 41 -70.28 24.76 -11.59
N LEU A 42 -70.53 24.07 -10.47
CA LEU A 42 -71.74 24.23 -9.66
C LEU A 42 -71.37 24.29 -8.17
N LEU A 43 -72.13 25.10 -7.45
CA LEU A 43 -71.87 25.73 -6.15
C LEU A 43 -71.67 24.80 -4.95
N PRO A 44 -71.08 25.30 -3.84
CA PRO A 44 -70.67 24.50 -2.69
C PRO A 44 -71.86 24.18 -1.77
N GLY A 45 -72.18 22.89 -1.65
CA GLY A 45 -72.90 22.37 -0.49
C GLY A 45 -71.92 22.15 0.64
N PHE A 46 -71.99 22.96 1.70
CA PHE A 46 -71.31 22.69 2.96
C PHE A 46 -71.89 21.40 3.57
N VAL A 47 -71.23 20.27 3.33
CA VAL A 47 -71.34 19.12 4.23
C VAL A 47 -70.31 19.37 5.32
N ALA A 48 -70.78 19.79 6.49
CA ALA A 48 -69.95 19.85 7.69
C ALA A 48 -69.51 18.42 8.02
N ASP A 49 -68.30 18.08 7.61
CA ASP A 49 -67.63 16.83 7.95
C ASP A 49 -67.22 16.93 9.43
N ALA A 50 -68.16 16.68 10.33
CA ALA A 50 -67.90 16.59 11.77
C ALA A 50 -67.13 15.30 12.08
N ARG A 51 -65.87 15.24 11.64
CA ARG A 51 -64.89 14.31 12.17
C ARG A 51 -64.47 14.85 13.52
N GLY A 52 -64.80 14.12 14.60
CA GLY A 52 -64.30 14.43 15.93
C GLY A 52 -62.79 14.66 15.85
N GLN A 53 -62.38 15.90 16.08
CA GLN A 53 -60.99 16.31 15.99
C GLN A 53 -60.25 15.57 17.10
N VAL A 54 -59.27 14.75 16.72
CA VAL A 54 -58.42 14.06 17.70
C VAL A 54 -57.74 15.14 18.54
N PRO A 55 -57.81 15.08 19.89
CA PRO A 55 -57.29 16.13 20.75
C PRO A 55 -55.85 16.52 20.37
N GLY A 56 -55.64 17.81 20.10
CA GLY A 56 -54.35 18.37 19.73
C GLY A 56 -53.59 18.97 20.93
N PRO A 57 -52.48 19.68 20.71
CA PRO A 57 -51.68 20.30 21.76
C PRO A 57 -52.45 21.32 22.60
N GLU A 58 -53.52 21.90 22.06
CA GLU A 58 -54.51 22.74 22.77
C GLU A 58 -55.21 22.03 23.94
N THR A 59 -55.12 20.70 24.03
CA THR A 59 -55.75 19.90 25.09
C THR A 59 -54.83 19.62 26.29
N PHE A 60 -53.54 19.97 26.21
CA PHE A 60 -52.64 19.83 27.35
C PHE A 60 -52.99 20.87 28.43
N ALA A 61 -53.55 20.41 29.56
CA ALA A 61 -53.98 21.27 30.67
C ALA A 61 -52.85 22.10 31.32
N LYS A 62 -51.60 21.68 31.10
CA LYS A 62 -50.38 22.38 31.50
C LYS A 62 -49.35 22.17 30.40
N GLU A 63 -48.64 23.23 29.99
CA GLU A 63 -47.57 23.07 29.02
C GLU A 63 -46.49 22.12 29.57
N PRO A 64 -46.06 21.10 28.79
CA PRO A 64 -44.99 20.19 29.19
C PRO A 64 -43.68 20.98 29.33
N GLN A 65 -43.07 20.94 30.52
CA GLN A 65 -41.85 21.70 30.84
C GLN A 65 -40.66 20.78 31.11
N THR A 66 -40.91 19.62 31.71
CA THR A 66 -39.85 18.68 32.05
C THR A 66 -39.50 17.79 30.84
N PRO A 67 -38.27 17.24 30.76
CA PRO A 67 -37.91 16.32 29.69
C PRO A 67 -38.85 15.13 29.53
N ILE A 68 -39.38 14.57 30.63
CA ILE A 68 -40.30 13.43 30.58
C ILE A 68 -41.68 13.84 30.07
N GLU A 69 -42.19 15.01 30.47
CA GLU A 69 -43.47 15.56 30.01
C GLU A 69 -43.38 15.95 28.52
N LEU A 70 -42.25 16.51 28.08
CA LEU A 70 -41.98 16.83 26.67
C LEU A 70 -41.97 15.57 25.80
N TRP A 71 -41.38 14.47 26.31
CA TRP A 71 -41.42 13.18 25.62
C TRP A 71 -42.83 12.58 25.58
N GLU A 72 -43.56 12.63 26.69
CA GLU A 72 -44.93 12.13 26.79
C GLU A 72 -45.86 12.84 25.81
N ALA A 73 -45.78 14.17 25.73
CA ALA A 73 -46.53 14.97 24.76
C ALA A 73 -46.16 14.59 23.31
N ALA A 74 -44.87 14.42 23.01
CA ALA A 74 -44.41 14.02 21.68
C ALA A 74 -44.87 12.59 21.30
N ASP A 75 -44.72 11.60 22.18
CA ASP A 75 -45.16 10.21 21.94
C ASP A 75 -46.68 10.14 21.76
N TYR A 76 -47.45 10.91 22.55
CA TYR A 76 -48.90 11.03 22.38
C TYR A 76 -49.27 11.55 20.99
N LEU A 77 -48.71 12.70 20.59
CA LEU A 77 -48.99 13.32 19.29
C LEU A 77 -48.58 12.41 18.11
N LEU A 78 -47.51 11.62 18.28
CA LEU A 78 -47.12 10.63 17.29
C LEU A 78 -48.08 9.45 17.21
N ARG A 79 -48.58 8.94 18.34
CA ARG A 79 -49.59 7.86 18.36
C ARG A 79 -50.93 8.29 17.76
N THR A 80 -51.27 9.58 17.88
CA THR A 80 -52.51 10.15 17.33
C THR A 80 -52.38 10.64 15.89
N GLY A 81 -51.21 10.45 15.24
CA GLY A 81 -50.98 10.81 13.84
C GLY A 81 -50.67 12.29 13.59
N GLN A 82 -50.41 13.07 14.64
CA GLN A 82 -50.15 14.51 14.60
C GLN A 82 -48.63 14.81 14.59
N ALA A 83 -47.89 14.15 13.69
CA ALA A 83 -46.42 14.18 13.69
C ALA A 83 -45.83 15.60 13.56
N GLN A 84 -46.45 16.48 12.76
CA GLN A 84 -46.00 17.87 12.61
C GLN A 84 -46.05 18.66 13.92
N GLN A 85 -47.05 18.38 14.77
CA GLN A 85 -47.23 19.05 16.07
C GLN A 85 -46.31 18.47 17.16
N ALA A 86 -45.76 17.27 16.96
CA ALA A 86 -44.77 16.68 17.87
C ALA A 86 -43.37 17.33 17.72
N VAL A 87 -43.03 17.87 16.54
CA VAL A 87 -41.70 18.43 16.23
C VAL A 87 -41.24 19.51 17.24
N PRO A 88 -42.05 20.50 17.63
CA PRO A 88 -41.66 21.49 18.63
C PRO A 88 -41.30 20.89 20.00
N TYR A 89 -42.05 19.88 20.46
CA TYR A 89 -41.80 19.21 21.73
C TYR A 89 -40.54 18.35 21.69
N LEU A 90 -40.31 17.62 20.59
CA LEU A 90 -39.08 16.86 20.37
C LEU A 90 -37.85 17.78 20.29
N ASN A 91 -37.97 18.94 19.65
CA ASN A 91 -36.89 19.93 19.61
C ASN A 91 -36.62 20.55 20.98
N LYS A 92 -37.66 20.85 21.78
CA LYS A 92 -37.49 21.30 23.17
C LYS A 92 -36.82 20.22 24.03
N PHE A 93 -37.22 18.96 23.88
CA PHE A 93 -36.61 17.81 24.55
C PHE A 93 -35.12 17.66 24.20
N MET A 94 -34.77 17.76 22.91
CA MET A 94 -33.36 17.72 22.48
C MET A 94 -32.55 18.90 23.02
N LYS A 95 -33.14 20.09 23.09
CA LYS A 95 -32.51 21.28 23.67
C LYS A 95 -32.30 21.17 25.18
N SER A 96 -33.17 20.45 25.91
CA SER A 96 -33.02 20.26 27.36
C SER A 96 -31.85 19.35 27.73
N LYS A 97 -31.19 18.69 26.76
CA LYS A 97 -30.05 17.77 26.97
C LYS A 97 -30.38 16.72 28.06
N PRO A 98 -31.32 15.80 27.79
CA PRO A 98 -31.75 14.81 28.78
C PRO A 98 -30.55 13.99 29.27
N ASP A 99 -30.49 13.78 30.58
CA ASP A 99 -29.48 12.94 31.19
C ASP A 99 -29.82 11.45 31.01
N ASP A 100 -28.89 10.59 31.43
CA ASP A 100 -29.06 9.14 31.30
C ASP A 100 -30.28 8.63 32.08
N ALA A 101 -30.59 9.22 33.23
CA ALA A 101 -31.71 8.81 34.06
C ALA A 101 -33.04 9.02 33.33
N VAL A 102 -33.24 10.19 32.71
CA VAL A 102 -34.41 10.50 31.90
C VAL A 102 -34.51 9.58 30.68
N LEU A 103 -33.41 9.36 29.97
CA LEU A 103 -33.40 8.50 28.78
C LEU A 103 -33.74 7.04 29.11
N LEU A 104 -33.22 6.51 30.22
CA LEU A 104 -33.56 5.17 30.71
C LEU A 104 -35.01 5.10 31.17
N GLN A 105 -35.51 6.13 31.86
CA GLN A 105 -36.93 6.19 32.24
C GLN A 105 -37.84 6.18 31.01
N ILE A 106 -37.45 6.87 29.94
CA ILE A 106 -38.17 6.84 28.66
C ILE A 106 -38.17 5.43 28.06
N ARG A 107 -37.01 4.78 28.00
CA ARG A 107 -36.88 3.40 27.52
C ARG A 107 -37.78 2.45 28.31
N ASP A 108 -37.72 2.52 29.63
CA ASP A 108 -38.41 1.59 30.52
C ASP A 108 -39.93 1.83 30.53
N ARG A 109 -40.38 3.08 30.40
CA ARG A 109 -41.81 3.45 30.43
C ARG A 109 -42.50 3.34 29.07
N TYR A 110 -41.84 3.75 27.99
CA TYR A 110 -42.46 3.87 26.65
C TYR A 110 -41.93 2.82 25.65
N GLY A 111 -40.85 2.13 25.98
CA GLY A 111 -40.21 1.15 25.12
C GLY A 111 -39.39 1.77 23.99
N VAL A 112 -38.44 1.00 23.45
CA VAL A 112 -37.58 1.41 22.33
C VAL A 112 -38.39 1.75 21.06
N GLY A 113 -39.56 1.12 20.92
CA GLY A 113 -40.49 1.38 19.81
C GLY A 113 -41.03 2.81 19.76
N SER A 114 -41.05 3.55 20.88
CA SER A 114 -41.46 4.96 20.90
C SER A 114 -40.49 5.84 20.09
N VAL A 115 -39.18 5.61 20.23
CA VAL A 115 -38.14 6.32 19.47
C VAL A 115 -38.11 5.86 18.02
N LEU A 116 -38.22 4.54 17.76
CA LEU A 116 -38.20 4.01 16.40
C LEU A 116 -39.38 4.52 15.55
N ARG A 117 -40.52 4.81 16.18
CA ARG A 117 -41.70 5.38 15.51
C ARG A 117 -41.40 6.73 14.84
N LEU A 118 -40.41 7.48 15.33
CA LEU A 118 -40.01 8.77 14.73
C LEU A 118 -39.58 8.63 13.26
N ASP A 119 -39.07 7.46 12.85
CA ASP A 119 -38.59 7.21 11.49
C ASP A 119 -39.75 6.99 10.49
N ASN A 120 -40.92 6.61 11.00
CA ASN A 120 -42.12 6.35 10.22
C ASN A 120 -42.78 7.63 9.67
N TYR A 121 -42.38 8.81 10.17
CA TYR A 121 -42.96 10.10 9.78
C TYR A 121 -41.88 11.02 9.16
N PRO A 122 -42.11 11.60 7.96
CA PRO A 122 -41.15 12.51 7.32
C PRO A 122 -40.74 13.70 8.21
N GLU A 123 -41.65 14.20 9.03
CA GLU A 123 -41.49 15.39 9.87
C GLU A 123 -40.53 15.16 11.05
N THR A 124 -40.48 13.93 11.59
CA THR A 124 -39.66 13.57 12.75
C THR A 124 -38.44 12.72 12.41
N ARG A 125 -38.32 12.25 11.16
CA ARG A 125 -37.25 11.37 10.68
C ARG A 125 -35.84 11.91 10.98
N ALA A 126 -35.63 13.22 10.86
CA ALA A 126 -34.34 13.85 11.15
C ALA A 126 -33.91 13.69 12.63
N LEU A 127 -34.86 13.55 13.55
CA LEU A 127 -34.62 13.40 14.99
C LEU A 127 -34.54 11.95 15.46
N ALA A 128 -35.02 11.00 14.64
CA ALA A 128 -35.06 9.57 14.97
C ALA A 128 -33.66 9.00 15.28
N ARG A 129 -32.68 9.27 14.40
CA ARG A 129 -31.30 8.77 14.55
C ARG A 129 -30.59 9.36 15.79
N PRO A 130 -30.56 10.70 15.99
CA PRO A 130 -29.95 11.29 17.19
C PRO A 130 -30.57 10.79 18.50
N LEU A 131 -31.90 10.65 18.58
CA LEU A 131 -32.56 10.18 19.79
C LEU A 131 -32.29 8.70 20.05
N SER A 132 -32.30 7.88 18.99
CA SER A 132 -31.94 6.46 19.10
C SER A 132 -30.50 6.29 19.58
N SER A 133 -29.56 7.10 19.09
CA SER A 133 -28.16 7.02 19.51
C SER A 133 -27.96 7.48 20.96
N LEU A 134 -28.65 8.54 21.41
CA LEU A 134 -28.62 8.98 22.81
C LEU A 134 -29.15 7.90 23.76
N LEU A 135 -30.31 7.32 23.43
CA LEU A 135 -30.93 6.27 24.24
C LEU A 135 -30.07 4.99 24.26
N ALA A 136 -29.48 4.60 23.12
CA ALA A 136 -28.53 3.50 23.06
C ALA A 136 -27.29 3.76 23.91
N ALA A 137 -26.73 4.98 23.86
CA ALA A 137 -25.55 5.36 24.63
C ALA A 137 -25.82 5.39 26.15
N ALA A 138 -26.97 5.91 26.57
CA ALA A 138 -27.40 5.89 27.98
C ALA A 138 -27.66 4.45 28.47
N SER A 139 -28.30 3.62 27.64
CA SER A 139 -28.51 2.20 27.92
C SER A 139 -27.17 1.47 28.10
N LEU A 140 -26.20 1.72 27.21
CA LEU A 140 -24.87 1.13 27.30
C LEU A 140 -24.12 1.59 28.55
N ARG A 141 -24.05 2.90 28.83
CA ARG A 141 -23.42 3.41 30.06
C ARG A 141 -24.03 2.80 31.32
N SER A 142 -25.34 2.60 31.32
CA SER A 142 -26.04 1.99 32.42
C SER A 142 -25.76 0.49 32.54
N SER A 143 -25.70 -0.27 31.43
CA SER A 143 -25.41 -1.71 31.47
C SER A 143 -23.96 -2.00 31.79
N THR A 144 -23.04 -1.09 31.46
CA THR A 144 -21.60 -1.23 31.73
C THR A 144 -21.15 -0.71 33.11
N ARG A 145 -22.08 -0.24 33.97
CA ARG A 145 -21.74 0.23 35.32
C ARG A 145 -21.17 -0.90 36.18
N ALA A 146 -20.00 -0.64 36.78
CA ALA A 146 -19.27 -1.59 37.62
C ALA A 146 -20.12 -2.20 38.75
N ASP A 147 -20.85 -1.34 39.48
CA ASP A 147 -21.68 -1.75 40.62
C ASP A 147 -22.81 -2.71 40.21
N ARG A 148 -23.39 -2.49 39.02
CA ARG A 148 -24.45 -3.36 38.49
C ARG A 148 -23.90 -4.70 38.03
N ILE A 149 -22.82 -4.67 37.25
CA ILE A 149 -22.20 -5.89 36.74
C ILE A 149 -21.78 -6.78 37.92
N GLN A 150 -21.12 -6.21 38.93
CA GLN A 150 -20.72 -6.97 40.13
C GLN A 150 -21.91 -7.59 40.87
N ARG A 151 -23.04 -6.89 40.99
CA ARG A 151 -24.27 -7.45 41.58
C ARG A 151 -24.78 -8.66 40.79
N PHE A 152 -24.79 -8.58 39.45
CA PHE A 152 -25.23 -9.69 38.60
C PHE A 152 -24.23 -10.85 38.63
N VAL A 153 -22.93 -10.58 38.64
CA VAL A 153 -21.90 -11.62 38.80
C VAL A 153 -22.06 -12.37 40.13
N ASN A 154 -22.34 -11.67 41.23
CA ASN A 154 -22.60 -12.31 42.52
C ASN A 154 -23.92 -13.11 42.56
N ALA A 155 -24.86 -12.86 41.64
CA ALA A 155 -26.10 -13.62 41.54
C ALA A 155 -25.94 -14.94 40.75
N LEU A 156 -24.80 -15.14 40.06
CA LEU A 156 -24.52 -16.34 39.27
C LEU A 156 -24.32 -17.62 40.09
N THR A 157 -24.12 -17.49 41.39
CA THR A 157 -23.93 -18.63 42.31
C THR A 157 -25.15 -18.90 43.19
N LYS A 158 -26.28 -18.24 42.89
CA LYS A 158 -27.53 -18.39 43.67
C LYS A 158 -28.55 -19.27 42.96
N SER A 159 -29.85 -18.98 43.08
CA SER A 159 -30.92 -19.80 42.48
C SER A 159 -30.87 -19.80 40.95
N SER A 160 -31.46 -20.82 40.31
CA SER A 160 -31.49 -20.91 38.84
C SER A 160 -32.19 -19.72 38.18
N GLU A 161 -33.22 -19.16 38.83
CA GLU A 161 -33.97 -17.99 38.36
C GLU A 161 -33.12 -16.72 38.44
N GLU A 162 -32.38 -16.54 39.55
CA GLU A 162 -31.45 -15.43 39.72
C GLU A 162 -30.29 -15.52 38.72
N GLN A 163 -29.80 -16.73 38.44
CA GLN A 163 -28.77 -16.97 37.41
C GLN A 163 -29.26 -16.58 36.01
N GLU A 164 -30.47 -17.00 35.63
CA GLU A 164 -31.04 -16.69 34.32
C GLU A 164 -31.22 -15.19 34.11
N TYR A 165 -31.75 -14.51 35.14
CA TYR A 165 -31.87 -13.05 35.12
C TYR A 165 -30.50 -12.37 35.06
N ALA A 166 -29.52 -12.84 35.83
CA ALA A 166 -28.17 -12.29 35.82
C ALA A 166 -27.49 -12.46 34.46
N VAL A 167 -27.58 -13.63 33.83
CA VAL A 167 -27.02 -13.87 32.49
C VAL A 167 -27.63 -12.90 31.47
N GLU A 168 -28.94 -12.70 31.49
CA GLU A 168 -29.61 -11.76 30.58
C GLU A 168 -29.08 -10.33 30.74
N ARG A 169 -28.87 -9.88 31.99
CA ARG A 169 -28.31 -8.56 32.26
C ARG A 169 -26.83 -8.45 31.90
N LEU A 170 -26.06 -9.53 32.05
CA LEU A 170 -24.65 -9.57 31.65
C LEU A 170 -24.50 -9.59 30.12
N ARG A 171 -25.45 -10.20 29.38
CA ARG A 171 -25.53 -10.09 27.91
C ARG A 171 -25.73 -8.65 27.46
N GLU A 172 -26.58 -7.89 28.14
CA GLU A 172 -26.75 -6.44 27.87
C GLU A 172 -25.48 -5.61 28.15
N ALA A 173 -24.64 -6.04 29.08
CA ALA A 173 -23.32 -5.44 29.33
C ALA A 173 -22.28 -5.87 28.27
N GLY A 174 -22.53 -6.98 27.57
CA GLY A 174 -21.72 -7.48 26.46
C GLY A 174 -20.27 -7.79 26.87
N PRO A 175 -19.26 -7.31 26.12
CA PRO A 175 -17.87 -7.64 26.39
C PRO A 175 -17.36 -7.09 27.74
N TYR A 176 -17.97 -6.03 28.26
CA TYR A 176 -17.58 -5.39 29.52
C TYR A 176 -17.96 -6.21 30.76
N ALA A 177 -18.78 -7.26 30.63
CA ALA A 177 -19.06 -8.19 31.72
C ALA A 177 -17.87 -9.10 32.05
N VAL A 178 -17.04 -9.44 31.05
CA VAL A 178 -15.99 -10.47 31.16
C VAL A 178 -14.91 -10.12 32.20
N PRO A 179 -14.39 -8.87 32.29
CA PRO A 179 -13.44 -8.52 33.34
C PRO A 179 -13.95 -8.81 34.75
N TYR A 180 -15.24 -8.56 35.02
CA TYR A 180 -15.83 -8.80 36.34
C TYR A 180 -16.08 -10.28 36.62
N LEU A 181 -16.39 -11.07 35.59
CA LEU A 181 -16.48 -12.53 35.70
C LEU A 181 -15.11 -13.13 36.03
N VAL A 182 -14.06 -12.66 35.36
CA VAL A 182 -12.67 -13.06 35.62
C VAL A 182 -12.25 -12.70 37.05
N GLN A 183 -12.55 -11.48 37.51
CA GLN A 183 -12.28 -11.06 38.89
C GLN A 183 -13.01 -11.95 39.91
N ALA A 184 -14.23 -12.38 39.61
CA ALA A 184 -14.96 -13.29 40.50
C ALA A 184 -14.31 -14.68 40.56
N LEU A 185 -13.74 -15.17 39.45
CA LEU A 185 -13.01 -16.43 39.38
C LEU A 185 -11.63 -16.38 40.07
N ASP A 186 -10.99 -15.20 40.16
CA ASP A 186 -9.69 -15.00 40.85
C ASP A 186 -9.85 -14.78 42.37
N ARG A 187 -11.08 -14.78 42.92
CA ARG A 187 -11.30 -14.62 44.36
C ARG A 187 -10.67 -15.75 45.17
N ALA A 188 -9.92 -15.38 46.20
CA ALA A 188 -9.37 -16.35 47.15
C ALA A 188 -10.50 -17.16 47.81
N ASN A 189 -10.30 -18.48 47.92
CA ASN A 189 -11.23 -19.44 48.56
C ASN A 189 -12.62 -19.56 47.88
N LEU A 190 -12.74 -19.31 46.57
CA LEU A 190 -13.98 -19.58 45.84
C LEU A 190 -14.29 -21.11 45.85
N PRO A 191 -15.49 -21.54 46.30
CA PRO A 191 -15.89 -22.93 46.25
C PRO A 191 -15.84 -23.49 44.83
N ALA A 192 -15.50 -24.77 44.67
CA ALA A 192 -15.41 -25.41 43.36
C ALA A 192 -16.75 -25.40 42.59
N GLU A 193 -17.86 -25.53 43.32
CA GLU A 193 -19.22 -25.45 42.76
C GLU A 193 -19.53 -24.05 42.22
N ASP A 194 -19.23 -23.01 43.00
CA ASP A 194 -19.41 -21.62 42.60
C ASP A 194 -18.57 -21.26 41.38
N ARG A 195 -17.31 -21.74 41.35
CA ARG A 195 -16.41 -21.57 40.20
C ARG A 195 -16.99 -22.21 38.94
N ALA A 196 -17.54 -23.43 39.07
CA ALA A 196 -18.17 -24.14 37.96
C ALA A 196 -19.42 -23.41 37.45
N LEU A 197 -20.25 -22.85 38.33
CA LEU A 197 -21.43 -22.06 37.97
C LEU A 197 -21.05 -20.76 37.23
N ILE A 198 -20.04 -20.04 37.71
CA ILE A 198 -19.57 -18.81 37.05
C ILE A 198 -19.00 -19.14 35.67
N ALA A 199 -18.13 -20.15 35.56
CA ALA A 199 -17.55 -20.58 34.29
C ALA A 199 -18.63 -21.08 33.29
N TYR A 200 -19.62 -21.82 33.76
CA TYR A 200 -20.76 -22.27 32.95
C TYR A 200 -21.58 -21.09 32.42
N ASN A 201 -21.94 -20.14 33.29
CA ASN A 201 -22.72 -18.96 32.91
C ASN A 201 -21.94 -18.00 32.00
N MET A 202 -20.60 -17.94 32.12
CA MET A 202 -19.73 -17.24 31.17
C MET A 202 -19.87 -17.79 29.74
N GLY A 203 -20.07 -19.09 29.57
CA GLY A 203 -20.36 -19.72 28.28
C GLY A 203 -21.76 -19.47 27.72
N ARG A 204 -22.66 -18.87 28.49
CA ARG A 204 -24.03 -18.50 28.08
C ARG A 204 -24.14 -17.05 27.60
N LEU A 205 -23.04 -16.29 27.61
CA LEU A 205 -22.99 -14.94 27.07
C LEU A 205 -23.09 -14.93 25.54
N ASP A 206 -23.27 -13.74 24.96
CA ASP A 206 -23.36 -13.58 23.51
C ASP A 206 -21.97 -13.56 22.84
N ARG A 207 -21.96 -13.65 21.50
CA ARG A 207 -20.74 -13.57 20.66
C ARG A 207 -19.92 -12.30 20.88
N SER A 208 -20.50 -11.25 21.47
CA SER A 208 -19.80 -10.04 21.85
C SER A 208 -18.77 -10.27 22.96
N ALA A 209 -18.91 -11.32 23.77
CA ALA A 209 -17.95 -11.71 24.82
C ALA A 209 -16.71 -12.46 24.28
N VAL A 210 -16.71 -12.86 23.00
CA VAL A 210 -15.61 -13.64 22.41
C VAL A 210 -14.26 -12.90 22.43
N PRO A 211 -14.15 -11.62 22.01
CA PRO A 211 -12.87 -10.91 22.06
C PRO A 211 -12.22 -10.81 23.45
N PRO A 212 -12.91 -10.41 24.53
CA PRO A 212 -12.30 -10.41 25.86
C PRO A 212 -11.99 -11.82 26.36
N LEU A 213 -12.81 -12.83 26.07
CA LEU A 213 -12.51 -14.22 26.44
C LEU A 213 -11.27 -14.76 25.71
N ILE A 214 -11.02 -14.34 24.47
CA ILE A 214 -9.77 -14.65 23.76
C ILE A 214 -8.56 -14.07 24.50
N ALA A 215 -8.66 -12.86 25.05
CA ALA A 215 -7.59 -12.28 25.86
C ALA A 215 -7.36 -13.08 27.15
N VAL A 216 -8.41 -13.59 27.80
CA VAL A 216 -8.28 -14.44 29.01
C VAL A 216 -7.48 -15.72 28.76
N LEU A 217 -7.43 -16.24 27.52
CA LEU A 217 -6.61 -17.40 27.17
C LEU A 217 -5.10 -17.15 27.38
N GLU A 218 -4.66 -15.90 27.44
CA GLU A 218 -3.27 -15.51 27.68
C GLU A 218 -2.89 -15.52 29.17
N SER A 219 -3.85 -15.82 30.06
CA SER A 219 -3.59 -15.95 31.49
C SER A 219 -2.60 -17.08 31.79
N ALA A 220 -1.66 -16.81 32.70
CA ALA A 220 -0.76 -17.82 33.24
C ALA A 220 -1.48 -18.84 34.16
N ASP A 221 -2.69 -18.51 34.65
CA ASP A 221 -3.52 -19.48 35.38
C ASP A 221 -4.21 -20.43 34.39
N GLY A 222 -3.67 -21.64 34.28
CA GLY A 222 -4.22 -22.69 33.41
C GLY A 222 -5.67 -23.07 33.73
N ARG A 223 -6.17 -22.85 34.96
CA ARG A 223 -7.58 -23.10 35.28
C ARG A 223 -8.47 -22.00 34.72
N LEU A 224 -8.04 -20.73 34.80
CA LEU A 224 -8.75 -19.60 34.21
C LEU A 224 -8.77 -19.68 32.67
N ALA A 225 -7.63 -20.05 32.06
CA ALA A 225 -7.55 -20.29 30.62
C ALA A 225 -8.46 -21.46 30.18
N ALA A 226 -8.58 -22.51 31.00
CA ALA A 226 -9.52 -23.61 30.75
C ALA A 226 -10.99 -23.14 30.81
N ASP A 227 -11.36 -22.33 31.80
CA ASP A 227 -12.72 -21.80 31.92
C ASP A 227 -13.09 -20.91 30.72
N ALA A 228 -12.15 -20.06 30.28
CA ALA A 228 -12.32 -19.24 29.08
C ALA A 228 -12.44 -20.09 27.80
N ALA A 229 -11.60 -21.12 27.64
CA ALA A 229 -11.68 -22.04 26.52
C ALA A 229 -13.03 -22.78 26.47
N ASN A 230 -13.51 -23.27 27.61
CA ASN A 230 -14.81 -23.91 27.71
C ASN A 230 -15.95 -22.94 27.35
N ALA A 231 -15.92 -21.72 27.88
CA ALA A 231 -16.90 -20.68 27.57
C ALA A 231 -16.93 -20.33 26.08
N LEU A 232 -15.77 -20.16 25.44
CA LEU A 232 -15.67 -19.93 23.99
C LEU A 232 -16.30 -21.08 23.18
N GLY A 233 -16.06 -22.32 23.59
CA GLY A 233 -16.68 -23.50 22.98
C GLY A 233 -18.21 -23.56 23.16
N MET A 234 -18.75 -23.05 24.27
CA MET A 234 -20.19 -22.98 24.53
C MET A 234 -20.87 -21.85 23.76
N ILE A 235 -20.24 -20.68 23.64
CA ILE A 235 -20.77 -19.54 22.87
C ILE A 235 -20.92 -19.89 21.38
N GLY A 236 -20.07 -20.79 20.86
CA GLY A 236 -20.23 -21.35 19.53
C GLY A 236 -19.74 -20.44 18.39
N ASP A 237 -18.91 -19.43 18.69
CA ASP A 237 -18.34 -18.54 17.67
C ASP A 237 -17.04 -19.12 17.09
N VAL A 238 -17.09 -19.47 15.80
CA VAL A 238 -15.95 -20.05 15.07
C VAL A 238 -14.72 -19.15 15.01
N ARG A 239 -14.86 -17.84 15.25
CA ARG A 239 -13.73 -16.91 15.35
C ARG A 239 -12.80 -17.23 16.52
N ALA A 240 -13.24 -18.03 17.48
CA ALA A 240 -12.41 -18.50 18.60
C ALA A 240 -11.43 -19.62 18.20
N VAL A 241 -11.60 -20.28 17.04
CA VAL A 241 -10.77 -21.43 16.65
C VAL A 241 -9.28 -21.07 16.52
N PRO A 242 -8.87 -20.02 15.76
CA PRO A 242 -7.45 -19.69 15.65
C PRO A 242 -6.81 -19.34 17.01
N PRO A 243 -7.41 -18.50 17.88
CA PRO A 243 -6.86 -18.23 19.21
C PRO A 243 -6.81 -19.44 20.17
N LEU A 244 -7.71 -20.43 20.03
CA LEU A 244 -7.69 -21.66 20.84
C LEU A 244 -6.61 -22.66 20.38
N THR A 245 -6.17 -22.56 19.13
CA THR A 245 -5.29 -23.53 18.48
C THR A 245 -3.92 -23.69 19.16
N PRO A 246 -3.20 -22.61 19.57
CA PRO A 246 -1.93 -22.74 20.27
C PRO A 246 -2.07 -23.47 21.60
N LEU A 247 -3.13 -23.16 22.35
CA LEU A 247 -3.42 -23.80 23.64
C LEU A 247 -3.74 -25.29 23.49
N ALA A 248 -4.51 -25.67 22.46
CA ALA A 248 -4.83 -27.05 22.13
C ALA A 248 -3.60 -27.86 21.63
N ALA A 249 -2.65 -27.18 20.97
CA ALA A 249 -1.41 -27.73 20.45
C ALA A 249 -0.25 -27.74 21.47
N SER A 250 -0.43 -27.10 22.64
CA SER A 250 0.61 -27.01 23.68
C SER A 250 1.16 -28.37 24.09
N THR A 251 2.46 -28.43 24.37
CA THR A 251 3.15 -29.66 24.80
C THR A 251 3.04 -29.94 26.30
N GLU A 252 2.49 -29.00 27.07
CA GLU A 252 2.25 -29.14 28.51
C GLU A 252 1.27 -30.28 28.79
N ALA A 253 1.82 -31.44 29.17
CA ALA A 253 1.03 -32.61 29.50
C ALA A 253 0.22 -32.35 30.79
N GLY A 254 -1.08 -32.68 30.75
CA GLY A 254 -1.97 -32.51 31.91
C GLY A 254 -2.53 -31.10 32.13
N SER A 255 -2.23 -30.13 31.26
CA SER A 255 -2.82 -28.79 31.35
C SER A 255 -4.35 -28.86 31.13
N PRO A 256 -5.18 -28.39 32.10
CA PRO A 256 -6.63 -28.36 31.93
C PRO A 256 -7.03 -27.45 30.75
N ALA A 257 -6.24 -26.40 30.50
CA ALA A 257 -6.45 -25.46 29.42
C ALA A 257 -6.33 -26.15 28.04
N ARG A 258 -5.38 -27.06 27.88
CA ARG A 258 -5.20 -27.86 26.66
C ARG A 258 -6.40 -28.77 26.39
N ALA A 259 -6.88 -29.48 27.43
CA ALA A 259 -8.01 -30.38 27.28
C ALA A 259 -9.30 -29.63 26.91
N GLU A 260 -9.57 -28.51 27.57
CA GLU A 260 -10.74 -27.69 27.26
C GLU A 260 -10.62 -26.98 25.91
N ALA A 261 -9.45 -26.51 25.50
CA ALA A 261 -9.25 -25.94 24.17
C ALA A 261 -9.56 -26.96 23.06
N ARG A 262 -9.13 -28.22 23.22
CA ARG A 262 -9.45 -29.30 22.27
C ARG A 262 -10.95 -29.61 22.22
N ARG A 263 -11.62 -29.64 23.38
CA ARG A 263 -13.08 -29.82 23.46
C ARG A 263 -13.82 -28.66 22.82
N ALA A 264 -13.39 -27.43 23.07
CA ALA A 264 -13.96 -26.23 22.49
C ALA A 264 -13.84 -26.24 20.96
N ILE A 265 -12.65 -26.52 20.42
CA ILE A 265 -12.46 -26.68 18.96
C ILE A 265 -13.39 -27.79 18.43
N ALA A 266 -13.52 -28.91 19.13
CA ALA A 266 -14.41 -29.98 18.70
C ALA A 266 -15.89 -29.61 18.67
N ARG A 267 -16.36 -28.81 19.63
CA ARG A 267 -17.72 -28.25 19.60
C ARG A 267 -17.91 -27.26 18.44
N LEU A 268 -16.90 -26.42 18.19
CA LEU A 268 -16.96 -25.37 17.16
C LEU A 268 -16.91 -25.93 15.73
N THR A 269 -16.14 -26.99 15.49
CA THR A 269 -15.93 -27.54 14.14
C THR A 269 -16.64 -28.88 13.90
N GLY A 270 -17.22 -29.49 14.93
CA GLY A 270 -17.84 -30.82 14.88
C GLY A 270 -16.84 -31.98 14.69
N ARG A 271 -15.54 -31.78 14.92
CA ARG A 271 -14.49 -32.80 14.74
C ARG A 271 -13.49 -32.74 15.89
N SER A 272 -12.93 -33.87 16.31
CA SER A 272 -11.84 -33.84 17.31
C SER A 272 -10.65 -33.03 16.79
N PHE A 273 -9.82 -32.51 17.70
CA PHE A 273 -8.63 -31.74 17.35
C PHE A 273 -7.66 -32.53 16.45
N GLU A 274 -7.55 -33.84 16.69
CA GLU A 274 -6.72 -34.75 15.91
C GLU A 274 -7.31 -35.08 14.52
N ALA A 275 -8.63 -34.95 14.35
CA ALA A 275 -9.33 -35.22 13.08
C ALA A 275 -9.58 -33.95 12.25
N GLN A 276 -8.95 -32.83 12.61
CA GLN A 276 -9.06 -31.59 11.85
C GLN A 276 -8.39 -31.72 10.48
N PRO A 277 -8.99 -31.14 9.42
CA PRO A 277 -8.44 -31.24 8.07
C PRO A 277 -7.16 -30.43 7.87
N ARG A 278 -6.95 -29.39 8.70
CA ARG A 278 -5.78 -28.52 8.65
C ARG A 278 -4.95 -28.72 9.90
N SER A 279 -3.62 -28.68 9.75
CA SER A 279 -2.71 -28.70 10.90
C SER A 279 -2.86 -27.41 11.72
N PRO A 280 -2.52 -27.43 13.02
CA PRO A 280 -2.56 -26.25 13.89
C PRO A 280 -1.80 -25.06 13.32
N VAL A 281 -0.60 -25.31 12.77
CA VAL A 281 0.25 -24.30 12.12
C VAL A 281 -0.51 -23.67 10.95
N ARG A 282 -1.13 -24.47 10.07
CA ARG A 282 -1.88 -23.95 8.92
C ARG A 282 -3.10 -23.12 9.32
N VAL A 283 -3.81 -23.50 10.38
CA VAL A 283 -4.95 -22.70 10.89
C VAL A 283 -4.48 -21.30 11.31
N LEU A 284 -3.36 -21.21 12.03
CA LEU A 284 -2.80 -19.94 12.48
C LEU A 284 -2.26 -19.10 11.32
N THR A 285 -1.50 -19.72 10.41
CA THR A 285 -0.88 -19.00 9.30
C THR A 285 -1.91 -18.51 8.27
N ASP A 286 -2.92 -19.33 7.93
CA ASP A 286 -4.01 -18.92 7.03
C ASP A 286 -4.76 -17.70 7.60
N GLU A 287 -4.99 -17.70 8.92
CA GLU A 287 -5.67 -16.59 9.59
C GLU A 287 -4.78 -15.35 9.67
N ALA A 288 -3.49 -15.51 9.98
CA ALA A 288 -2.51 -14.42 9.98
C ALA A 288 -2.43 -13.74 8.60
N GLN A 289 -2.45 -14.52 7.53
CA GLN A 289 -2.48 -14.01 6.16
C GLN A 289 -3.74 -13.20 5.85
N LYS A 290 -4.92 -13.60 6.34
CA LYS A 290 -6.15 -12.80 6.12
C LYS A 290 -6.03 -11.40 6.71
N TYR A 291 -5.44 -11.27 7.89
CA TYR A 291 -5.18 -9.96 8.48
C TYR A 291 -4.14 -9.16 7.69
N HIS A 292 -3.06 -9.81 7.23
CA HIS A 292 -2.03 -9.15 6.42
C HIS A 292 -2.55 -8.62 5.07
N HIS A 293 -3.48 -9.34 4.45
CA HIS A 293 -4.12 -8.98 3.18
C HIS A 293 -5.36 -8.07 3.34
N HIS A 294 -5.62 -7.52 4.53
CA HIS A 294 -6.81 -6.71 4.85
C HIS A 294 -8.15 -7.39 4.51
N ALA A 295 -8.16 -8.73 4.46
CA ALA A 295 -9.33 -9.53 4.09
C ALA A 295 -10.30 -9.74 5.26
N PHE A 296 -9.90 -9.35 6.48
CA PHE A 296 -10.77 -9.40 7.65
C PHE A 296 -11.72 -8.19 7.69
N LEU A 297 -13.01 -8.45 7.86
CA LEU A 297 -14.04 -7.41 7.91
C LEU A 297 -14.23 -6.91 9.34
N PHE A 298 -13.80 -5.68 9.60
CA PHE A 298 -14.12 -4.96 10.84
C PHE A 298 -15.46 -4.22 10.70
N PRO A 299 -16.28 -4.13 11.78
CA PRO A 299 -17.55 -3.41 11.75
C PRO A 299 -17.44 -1.88 11.54
N GLY A 300 -16.24 -1.31 11.67
CA GLY A 300 -15.96 0.11 11.49
C GLY A 300 -14.45 0.38 11.40
N ASP A 301 -14.09 1.66 11.33
CA ASP A 301 -12.70 2.12 11.16
C ASP A 301 -11.84 1.96 12.42
N THR A 302 -12.49 1.81 13.57
CA THR A 302 -11.86 1.53 14.86
C THR A 302 -12.29 0.16 15.37
N ALA A 303 -11.34 -0.64 15.82
CA ALA A 303 -11.57 -1.91 16.47
C ALA A 303 -11.36 -1.78 17.99
N LEU A 304 -12.18 -2.49 18.76
CA LEU A 304 -11.98 -2.65 20.19
C LEU A 304 -11.09 -3.88 20.42
N LEU A 305 -9.80 -3.66 20.63
CA LEU A 305 -8.85 -4.70 20.96
C LEU A 305 -8.94 -5.01 22.46
N TRP A 306 -9.00 -6.29 22.81
CA TRP A 306 -8.91 -6.73 24.20
C TRP A 306 -7.56 -7.39 24.42
N GLU A 307 -6.81 -6.89 25.40
CA GLU A 307 -5.49 -7.39 25.79
C GLU A 307 -5.56 -7.87 27.23
N TRP A 308 -4.80 -8.91 27.56
CA TRP A 308 -4.69 -9.39 28.93
C TRP A 308 -3.74 -8.49 29.74
N ASP A 309 -4.26 -7.85 30.79
CA ASP A 309 -3.43 -7.14 31.76
C ASP A 309 -2.95 -8.13 32.83
N ALA A 310 -1.66 -8.49 32.75
CA ALA A 310 -1.05 -9.43 33.70
C ALA A 310 -0.95 -8.89 35.13
N ALA A 311 -0.92 -7.56 35.33
CA ALA A 311 -0.85 -6.95 36.66
C ALA A 311 -2.22 -6.93 37.34
N GLN A 312 -3.28 -6.64 36.58
CA GLN A 312 -4.65 -6.63 37.10
C GLN A 312 -5.35 -7.98 36.97
N LYS A 313 -4.76 -8.93 36.24
CA LYS A 313 -5.33 -10.24 35.89
C LYS A 313 -6.72 -10.14 35.26
N VAL A 314 -6.92 -9.17 34.38
CA VAL A 314 -8.19 -8.98 33.67
C VAL A 314 -7.97 -8.56 32.22
N PRO A 315 -8.89 -8.86 31.31
CA PRO A 315 -8.84 -8.31 29.96
C PRO A 315 -9.23 -6.82 29.98
N VAL A 316 -8.43 -5.99 29.31
CA VAL A 316 -8.63 -4.53 29.23
C VAL A 316 -8.90 -4.13 27.76
N PRO A 317 -9.91 -3.28 27.49
CA PRO A 317 -10.19 -2.82 26.15
C PRO A 317 -9.32 -1.61 25.76
N ARG A 318 -8.79 -1.64 24.53
CA ARG A 318 -8.08 -0.53 23.89
C ARG A 318 -8.71 -0.26 22.51
N GLN A 319 -9.07 1.00 22.24
CA GLN A 319 -9.53 1.39 20.91
C GLN A 319 -8.34 1.65 20.01
N ILE A 320 -8.31 0.99 18.87
CA ILE A 320 -7.23 1.13 17.88
C ILE A 320 -7.80 1.28 16.47
N PRO A 321 -7.08 1.93 15.55
CA PRO A 321 -7.41 1.93 14.13
C PRO A 321 -7.45 0.50 13.57
N ARG A 322 -8.29 0.27 12.57
CA ARG A 322 -8.41 -1.01 11.87
C ARG A 322 -7.07 -1.57 11.40
N SER A 323 -6.23 -0.72 10.78
CA SER A 323 -4.92 -1.14 10.26
C SER A 323 -3.98 -1.64 11.37
N GLU A 324 -4.00 -0.99 12.53
CA GLU A 324 -3.24 -1.42 13.70
C GLU A 324 -3.77 -2.74 14.25
N ALA A 325 -5.08 -2.96 14.25
CA ALA A 325 -5.69 -4.21 14.67
C ALA A 325 -5.30 -5.38 13.75
N GLU A 326 -5.34 -5.16 12.44
CA GLU A 326 -4.90 -6.14 11.43
C GLU A 326 -3.42 -6.49 11.61
N ALA A 327 -2.56 -5.49 11.80
CA ALA A 327 -1.15 -5.70 12.08
C ALA A 327 -0.95 -6.54 13.35
N TYR A 328 -1.62 -6.17 14.45
CA TYR A 328 -1.53 -6.86 15.74
C TYR A 328 -1.92 -8.34 15.64
N PHE A 329 -3.11 -8.65 15.11
CA PHE A 329 -3.58 -10.03 15.03
C PHE A 329 -2.77 -10.87 14.04
N GLY A 330 -2.39 -10.31 12.89
CA GLY A 330 -1.51 -10.96 11.93
C GLY A 330 -0.18 -11.36 12.54
N GLN A 331 0.45 -10.43 13.27
CA GLN A 331 1.74 -10.67 13.92
C GLN A 331 1.64 -11.72 15.03
N ARG A 332 0.62 -11.60 15.89
CA ARG A 332 0.41 -12.52 17.02
C ARG A 332 0.22 -13.95 16.53
N LEU A 333 -0.66 -14.17 15.56
CA LEU A 333 -0.95 -15.50 15.03
C LEU A 333 0.24 -16.10 14.27
N ALA A 334 0.97 -15.31 13.49
CA ALA A 334 2.18 -15.78 12.81
C ALA A 334 3.29 -16.18 13.82
N ARG A 335 3.46 -15.43 14.92
CA ARG A 335 4.40 -15.82 16.00
C ARG A 335 3.99 -17.14 16.66
N GLU A 336 2.71 -17.32 16.95
CA GLU A 336 2.22 -18.59 17.50
C GLU A 336 2.43 -19.76 16.53
N ALA A 337 2.25 -19.54 15.22
CA ALA A 337 2.55 -20.54 14.21
C ALA A 337 4.05 -20.94 14.22
N LEU A 338 4.96 -19.98 14.34
CA LEU A 338 6.40 -20.24 14.41
C LEU A 338 6.84 -20.91 15.71
N LYS A 339 6.16 -20.65 16.84
CA LYS A 339 6.40 -21.40 18.09
C LYS A 339 6.08 -22.89 17.91
N LEU A 340 5.05 -23.21 17.15
CA LEU A 340 4.67 -24.59 16.84
C LEU A 340 5.56 -25.24 15.77
N ASN A 341 5.93 -24.48 14.74
CA ASN A 341 6.85 -24.92 13.69
C ASN A 341 7.72 -23.75 13.20
N PRO A 342 8.99 -23.67 13.65
CA PRO A 342 9.90 -22.60 13.23
C PRO A 342 10.19 -22.57 11.72
N ALA A 343 9.98 -23.69 11.01
CA ALA A 343 10.21 -23.80 9.57
C ALA A 343 8.99 -23.40 8.71
N ASP A 344 7.92 -22.87 9.29
CA ASP A 344 6.75 -22.43 8.53
C ASP A 344 7.04 -21.15 7.73
N GLY A 345 7.42 -21.32 6.46
CA GLY A 345 7.72 -20.22 5.55
C GLY A 345 6.61 -19.16 5.45
N PRO A 346 5.32 -19.51 5.30
CA PRO A 346 4.28 -18.51 5.14
C PRO A 346 4.06 -17.65 6.41
N ALA A 347 4.30 -18.17 7.62
CA ALA A 347 4.33 -17.36 8.84
C ALA A 347 5.55 -16.44 8.91
N GLN A 348 6.73 -16.91 8.47
CA GLN A 348 7.92 -16.06 8.33
C GLN A 348 7.66 -14.89 7.36
N VAL A 349 6.99 -15.15 6.23
CA VAL A 349 6.61 -14.12 5.25
C VAL A 349 5.75 -13.03 5.90
N VAL A 350 4.69 -13.37 6.64
CA VAL A 350 3.83 -12.38 7.30
C VAL A 350 4.64 -11.48 8.25
N LEU A 351 5.53 -12.07 9.07
CA LEU A 351 6.33 -11.31 10.03
C LEU A 351 7.38 -10.43 9.37
N VAL A 352 8.08 -10.95 8.36
CA VAL A 352 9.09 -10.19 7.61
C VAL A 352 8.42 -9.05 6.84
N SER A 353 7.28 -9.29 6.17
CA SER A 353 6.53 -8.24 5.47
C SER A 353 6.16 -7.10 6.41
N GLN A 354 5.54 -7.40 7.55
CA GLN A 354 5.13 -6.38 8.52
C GLN A 354 6.31 -5.64 9.14
N ALA A 355 7.42 -6.35 9.43
CA ALA A 355 8.62 -5.72 9.98
C ALA A 355 9.24 -4.74 8.98
N LEU A 356 9.33 -5.12 7.71
CA LEU A 356 9.83 -4.24 6.65
C LEU A 356 8.89 -3.05 6.39
N GLU A 357 7.57 -3.27 6.33
CA GLU A 357 6.58 -2.19 6.22
C GLU A 357 6.75 -1.16 7.34
N LYS A 358 6.83 -1.63 8.60
CA LYS A 358 7.01 -0.75 9.75
C LYS A 358 8.33 0.01 9.73
N ALA A 359 9.42 -0.64 9.29
CA ALA A 359 10.72 -0.02 9.19
C ALA A 359 10.75 1.07 8.10
N VAL A 360 10.08 0.83 6.97
CA VAL A 360 9.90 1.81 5.89
C VAL A 360 9.04 2.99 6.35
N GLU A 361 7.96 2.75 7.08
CA GLU A 361 7.13 3.82 7.66
C GLU A 361 7.93 4.73 8.61
N ASN A 362 8.84 4.14 9.40
CA ASN A 362 9.56 4.87 10.44
C ASN A 362 10.75 5.68 9.93
N VAL A 363 11.57 5.12 9.02
CA VAL A 363 12.83 5.74 8.56
C VAL A 363 12.80 6.15 7.08
N GLY A 364 11.83 5.64 6.33
CA GLY A 364 11.74 5.84 4.88
C GLY A 364 12.51 4.81 4.06
N LEU A 365 12.10 4.66 2.81
CA LEU A 365 12.55 3.60 1.90
C LEU A 365 14.07 3.57 1.66
N LYS A 366 14.72 4.73 1.59
CA LYS A 366 16.17 4.82 1.33
C LYS A 366 17.00 4.49 2.57
N ALA A 367 16.52 4.89 3.74
CA ALA A 367 17.26 4.76 4.99
C ALA A 367 17.12 3.35 5.58
N VAL A 368 16.04 2.61 5.29
CA VAL A 368 15.80 1.26 5.82
C VAL A 368 16.94 0.27 5.56
N THR A 369 17.71 0.44 4.49
CA THR A 369 18.82 -0.45 4.14
C THR A 369 20.12 -0.13 4.87
N THR A 370 20.23 1.04 5.50
CA THR A 370 21.48 1.56 6.09
C THR A 370 21.36 1.99 7.55
N THR A 371 20.19 2.49 7.94
CA THR A 371 19.90 3.15 9.23
C THR A 371 18.56 2.69 9.78
N ASP A 372 18.36 1.37 9.85
CA ASP A 372 17.17 0.79 10.50
C ASP A 372 17.44 0.52 11.99
N PRO A 373 16.88 1.32 12.92
CA PRO A 373 17.06 1.11 14.35
C PRO A 373 16.36 -0.15 14.87
N THR A 374 15.43 -0.72 14.11
CA THR A 374 14.69 -1.93 14.50
C THR A 374 15.39 -3.23 14.11
N GLY A 375 16.36 -3.17 13.19
CA GLY A 375 17.03 -4.35 12.64
C GLY A 375 16.13 -5.24 11.79
N ALA A 376 14.98 -4.74 11.34
CA ALA A 376 14.04 -5.46 10.48
C ALA A 376 14.67 -5.82 9.13
N PHE A 377 15.43 -4.91 8.51
CA PHE A 377 16.11 -5.21 7.24
C PHE A 377 17.15 -6.33 7.40
N ALA A 378 17.97 -6.27 8.45
CA ALA A 378 18.95 -7.32 8.76
C ALA A 378 18.26 -8.66 9.06
N SER A 379 17.14 -8.64 9.79
CA SER A 379 16.33 -9.84 10.07
C SER A 379 15.74 -10.44 8.81
N ALA A 380 15.32 -9.61 7.85
CA ALA A 380 14.81 -10.06 6.56
C ALA A 380 15.91 -10.74 5.73
N LEU A 381 17.13 -10.20 5.72
CA LEU A 381 18.28 -10.85 5.08
C LEU A 381 18.58 -12.21 5.72
N ALA A 382 18.54 -12.28 7.06
CA ALA A 382 18.76 -13.51 7.81
C ALA A 382 17.66 -14.58 7.59
N ALA A 383 16.45 -14.17 7.20
CA ALA A 383 15.37 -15.10 6.83
C ALA A 383 15.63 -15.86 5.52
N GLY A 384 16.53 -15.36 4.67
CA GLY A 384 17.00 -16.03 3.47
C GLY A 384 16.18 -15.76 2.19
N PRO A 385 16.67 -16.24 1.03
CA PRO A 385 16.15 -15.85 -0.28
C PRO A 385 14.76 -16.43 -0.59
N SER A 386 14.41 -17.60 -0.04
CA SER A 386 13.10 -18.22 -0.26
C SER A 386 11.96 -17.42 0.39
N VAL A 387 12.18 -16.92 1.60
CA VAL A 387 11.21 -16.08 2.34
C VAL A 387 11.09 -14.73 1.67
N LEU A 388 12.21 -14.06 1.38
CA LEU A 388 12.22 -12.77 0.69
C LEU A 388 11.60 -12.84 -0.71
N GLY A 389 11.80 -13.94 -1.45
CA GLY A 389 11.15 -14.19 -2.73
C GLY A 389 9.62 -14.26 -2.62
N GLN A 390 9.10 -14.91 -1.57
CA GLN A 390 7.66 -14.96 -1.31
C GLN A 390 7.11 -13.61 -0.83
N VAL A 391 7.84 -12.89 0.04
CA VAL A 391 7.50 -11.52 0.46
C VAL A 391 7.35 -10.62 -0.77
N LEU A 392 8.32 -10.68 -1.70
CA LEU A 392 8.27 -9.91 -2.94
C LEU A 392 7.04 -10.26 -3.80
N GLN A 393 6.75 -11.54 -4.00
CA GLN A 393 5.57 -11.98 -4.76
C GLN A 393 4.25 -11.54 -4.12
N THR A 394 4.12 -11.70 -2.81
CA THR A 394 2.94 -11.24 -2.07
C THR A 394 2.80 -9.73 -2.18
N ALA A 395 3.88 -8.97 -1.99
CA ALA A 395 3.85 -7.50 -2.10
C ALA A 395 3.44 -7.02 -3.50
N ILE A 396 3.89 -7.68 -4.56
CA ILE A 396 3.47 -7.38 -5.94
C ILE A 396 1.97 -7.67 -6.11
N THR A 397 1.50 -8.81 -5.62
CA THR A 397 0.10 -9.24 -5.73
C THR A 397 -0.84 -8.28 -4.99
N ASP A 398 -0.42 -7.81 -3.82
CA ASP A 398 -1.18 -6.88 -2.96
C ASP A 398 -1.10 -5.42 -3.43
N GLY A 399 -0.26 -5.11 -4.42
CA GLY A 399 -0.01 -3.73 -4.86
C GLY A 399 0.80 -2.90 -3.85
N LYS A 400 1.53 -3.54 -2.93
CA LYS A 400 2.38 -2.89 -1.91
C LYS A 400 3.75 -2.55 -2.50
N THR A 401 3.81 -1.46 -3.25
CA THR A 401 4.98 -1.07 -4.07
C THR A 401 6.26 -0.84 -3.26
N ASP A 402 6.16 -0.23 -2.08
CA ASP A 402 7.31 0.05 -1.20
C ASP A 402 7.87 -1.23 -0.58
N LEU A 403 7.00 -2.12 -0.09
CA LEU A 403 7.42 -3.42 0.43
C LEU A 403 8.08 -4.25 -0.68
N ALA A 404 7.52 -4.26 -1.89
CA ALA A 404 8.11 -4.94 -3.03
C ALA A 404 9.50 -4.38 -3.38
N ALA A 405 9.69 -3.06 -3.31
CA ALA A 405 10.99 -2.44 -3.56
C ALA A 405 12.06 -2.82 -2.53
N VAL A 406 11.72 -2.83 -1.23
CA VAL A 406 12.64 -3.25 -0.16
C VAL A 406 12.94 -4.74 -0.26
N ALA A 407 11.92 -5.56 -0.48
CA ALA A 407 12.08 -7.00 -0.61
C ALA A 407 12.95 -7.37 -1.82
N ALA A 408 12.76 -6.71 -2.97
CA ALA A 408 13.62 -6.89 -4.15
C ALA A 408 15.07 -6.47 -3.87
N THR A 409 15.26 -5.38 -3.13
CA THR A 409 16.60 -4.91 -2.73
C THR A 409 17.29 -5.92 -1.80
N ALA A 410 16.59 -6.40 -0.77
CA ALA A 410 17.12 -7.40 0.17
C ALA A 410 17.44 -8.72 -0.55
N LEU A 411 16.51 -9.19 -1.40
CA LEU A 411 16.70 -10.41 -2.16
C LEU A 411 17.91 -10.32 -3.10
N GLY A 412 18.13 -9.16 -3.74
CA GLY A 412 19.31 -8.92 -4.58
C GLY A 412 20.66 -9.04 -3.85
N GLN A 413 20.71 -8.78 -2.53
CA GLN A 413 21.95 -8.85 -1.75
C GLN A 413 22.37 -10.28 -1.38
N ILE A 414 21.41 -11.21 -1.32
CA ILE A 414 21.65 -12.58 -0.82
C ILE A 414 21.38 -13.67 -1.85
N THR A 415 20.88 -13.31 -3.03
CA THR A 415 20.60 -14.28 -4.09
C THR A 415 21.88 -14.66 -4.82
N ASP A 416 22.06 -15.94 -5.13
CA ASP A 416 23.15 -16.40 -5.98
C ASP A 416 22.86 -16.14 -7.46
N ARG A 417 23.91 -15.75 -8.21
CA ARG A 417 23.81 -15.39 -9.63
C ARG A 417 23.25 -16.50 -10.54
N ASP A 418 23.44 -17.77 -10.17
CA ASP A 418 23.05 -18.92 -11.00
C ASP A 418 21.57 -19.33 -10.80
N VAL A 419 20.91 -18.83 -9.74
CA VAL A 419 19.52 -19.17 -9.40
C VAL A 419 18.53 -18.72 -10.49
N LEU A 420 18.87 -17.67 -11.24
CA LEU A 420 18.05 -17.12 -12.32
C LEU A 420 17.82 -18.10 -13.48
N THR A 421 18.65 -19.15 -13.60
CA THR A 421 18.57 -20.16 -14.67
C THR A 421 18.20 -21.56 -14.19
N SER A 422 18.11 -21.76 -12.87
CA SER A 422 18.15 -23.08 -12.24
C SER A 422 16.77 -23.63 -11.83
N GLY A 423 15.67 -23.00 -12.25
CA GLY A 423 14.32 -23.37 -11.81
C GLY A 423 13.26 -23.44 -12.92
N PRO A 424 12.17 -24.23 -12.73
CA PRO A 424 11.06 -24.32 -13.68
C PRO A 424 10.13 -23.10 -13.64
N ARG A 425 10.29 -22.19 -12.66
CA ARG A 425 9.50 -20.97 -12.50
C ARG A 425 10.40 -19.74 -12.64
N VAL A 426 9.81 -18.65 -13.14
CA VAL A 426 10.46 -17.34 -13.21
C VAL A 426 10.80 -16.88 -11.78
N HIS A 427 12.02 -16.38 -11.59
CA HIS A 427 12.47 -15.90 -10.30
C HIS A 427 11.70 -14.64 -9.87
N PRO A 428 11.34 -14.45 -8.58
CA PRO A 428 10.57 -13.28 -8.12
C PRO A 428 11.18 -11.92 -8.50
N LEU A 429 12.51 -11.79 -8.55
CA LEU A 429 13.19 -10.58 -9.05
C LEU A 429 12.85 -10.27 -10.51
N VAL A 430 12.71 -11.30 -11.34
CA VAL A 430 12.36 -11.12 -12.75
C VAL A 430 10.88 -10.76 -12.89
N GLU A 431 10.01 -11.38 -12.09
CA GLU A 431 8.58 -11.04 -12.03
C GLU A 431 8.38 -9.58 -11.61
N ALA A 432 9.18 -9.09 -10.67
CA ALA A 432 9.16 -7.70 -10.21
C ALA A 432 9.48 -6.67 -11.31
N LEU A 433 10.20 -7.03 -12.38
CA LEU A 433 10.43 -6.15 -13.54
C LEU A 433 9.12 -5.77 -14.24
N SER A 434 8.11 -6.65 -14.18
CA SER A 434 6.78 -6.43 -14.74
C SER A 434 5.74 -5.99 -13.70
N SER A 435 6.17 -5.64 -12.48
CA SER A 435 5.26 -5.09 -11.44
C SER A 435 4.73 -3.72 -11.84
N SER A 436 3.57 -3.31 -11.32
CA SER A 436 3.01 -1.97 -11.58
C SER A 436 3.71 -0.84 -10.81
N GLY A 437 4.49 -1.18 -9.77
CA GLY A 437 5.19 -0.22 -8.92
C GLY A 437 6.56 0.17 -9.47
N ARG A 438 6.78 1.46 -9.72
CA ARG A 438 8.05 1.96 -10.30
C ARG A 438 9.25 1.69 -9.39
N ARG A 439 9.09 1.86 -8.07
CA ARG A 439 10.13 1.56 -7.08
C ARG A 439 10.57 0.10 -7.10
N ALA A 440 9.61 -0.82 -7.25
CA ALA A 440 9.86 -2.26 -7.31
C ALA A 440 10.53 -2.67 -8.64
N GLN A 441 10.07 -2.12 -9.78
CA GLN A 441 10.73 -2.31 -11.08
C GLN A 441 12.20 -1.89 -11.04
N PHE A 442 12.50 -0.72 -10.48
CA PHE A 442 13.87 -0.22 -10.37
C PHE A 442 14.73 -1.09 -9.45
N ALA A 443 14.21 -1.42 -8.25
CA ALA A 443 14.93 -2.25 -7.29
C ALA A 443 15.27 -3.64 -7.86
N ALA A 444 14.35 -4.22 -8.63
CA ALA A 444 14.56 -5.48 -9.33
C ALA A 444 15.61 -5.37 -10.45
N ALA A 445 15.54 -4.34 -11.29
CA ALA A 445 16.54 -4.10 -12.34
C ALA A 445 17.95 -3.89 -11.75
N ARG A 446 18.06 -3.10 -10.68
CA ARG A 446 19.30 -2.91 -9.92
C ARG A 446 19.85 -4.23 -9.38
N ALA A 447 19.01 -5.02 -8.71
CA ALA A 447 19.41 -6.31 -8.15
C ALA A 447 19.96 -7.24 -9.25
N LEU A 448 19.31 -7.30 -10.42
CA LEU A 448 19.76 -8.14 -11.54
C LEU A 448 21.07 -7.69 -12.16
N VAL A 449 21.35 -6.38 -12.22
CA VAL A 449 22.65 -5.86 -12.66
C VAL A 449 23.73 -6.22 -11.63
N GLN A 450 23.46 -6.06 -10.34
CA GLN A 450 24.40 -6.36 -9.25
C GLN A 450 24.70 -7.87 -9.11
N LEU A 451 23.78 -8.73 -9.53
CA LEU A 451 23.99 -10.19 -9.54
C LEU A 451 25.03 -10.64 -10.59
N GLU A 452 25.27 -9.84 -11.63
CA GLU A 452 26.21 -10.15 -12.72
C GLU A 452 26.00 -11.56 -13.33
N PRO A 453 24.82 -11.83 -13.89
CA PRO A 453 24.51 -13.11 -14.50
C PRO A 453 25.38 -13.34 -15.74
N ARG A 454 25.86 -14.57 -15.93
CA ARG A 454 26.73 -14.94 -17.06
C ARG A 454 25.97 -15.49 -18.28
N ARG A 455 24.70 -15.83 -18.10
CA ARG A 455 23.87 -16.46 -19.14
C ARG A 455 22.55 -15.70 -19.28
N PRO A 456 21.99 -15.60 -20.49
CA PRO A 456 20.64 -15.09 -20.69
C PRO A 456 19.62 -15.90 -19.88
N PHE A 457 18.66 -15.18 -19.29
CA PHE A 457 17.55 -15.72 -18.53
C PHE A 457 16.24 -15.05 -18.99
N ALA A 458 15.09 -15.65 -18.64
CA ALA A 458 13.79 -15.09 -18.99
C ALA A 458 13.67 -13.66 -18.45
N GLY A 459 13.30 -12.69 -19.29
CA GLY A 459 13.17 -11.28 -18.89
C GLY A 459 14.47 -10.47 -18.85
N SER A 460 15.63 -11.06 -19.17
CA SER A 460 16.91 -10.33 -19.26
C SER A 460 16.86 -9.09 -20.16
N SER A 461 16.09 -9.14 -21.25
CA SER A 461 15.90 -8.02 -22.18
C SER A 461 15.05 -6.85 -21.66
N GLN A 462 14.42 -6.99 -20.49
CA GLN A 462 13.63 -5.92 -19.88
C GLN A 462 14.50 -4.99 -19.01
N VAL A 463 15.66 -5.45 -18.54
CA VAL A 463 16.48 -4.72 -17.57
C VAL A 463 16.97 -3.38 -18.13
N VAL A 464 17.56 -3.39 -19.33
CA VAL A 464 18.10 -2.17 -19.96
C VAL A 464 16.98 -1.16 -20.30
N PRO A 465 15.86 -1.55 -20.94
CA PRO A 465 14.74 -0.65 -21.16
C PRO A 465 14.17 -0.01 -19.88
N ILE A 466 14.08 -0.78 -18.78
CA ILE A 466 13.63 -0.24 -17.49
C ILE A 466 14.60 0.84 -17.01
N LEU A 467 15.91 0.56 -16.98
CA LEU A 467 16.91 1.53 -16.54
C LEU A 467 16.94 2.77 -17.45
N ALA A 468 16.80 2.59 -18.77
CA ALA A 468 16.75 3.69 -19.72
C ALA A 468 15.59 4.67 -19.43
N ARG A 469 14.40 4.17 -19.06
CA ARG A 469 13.26 5.01 -18.66
C ARG A 469 13.56 5.86 -17.42
N PHE A 470 14.30 5.30 -16.45
CA PHE A 470 14.72 6.05 -15.25
C PHE A 470 15.80 7.08 -15.56
N VAL A 471 16.74 6.76 -16.45
CA VAL A 471 17.76 7.72 -16.93
C VAL A 471 17.13 8.93 -17.62
N ALA A 472 16.09 8.70 -18.43
CA ALA A 472 15.37 9.78 -19.13
C ALA A 472 14.50 10.65 -18.21
N SER A 473 14.42 10.35 -16.91
CA SER A 473 13.50 11.03 -15.99
C SER A 473 13.98 12.44 -15.65
N GLN A 474 13.06 13.40 -15.70
CA GLN A 474 13.35 14.79 -15.35
C GLN A 474 13.00 15.12 -13.89
N PRO A 475 13.54 16.21 -13.31
CA PRO A 475 13.16 16.70 -11.98
C PRO A 475 11.73 17.26 -11.92
N THR A 476 11.15 17.65 -13.05
CA THR A 476 9.74 18.06 -13.21
C THR A 476 8.88 16.85 -13.59
N PRO A 477 7.75 16.59 -12.89
CA PRO A 477 6.94 15.41 -13.19
C PRO A 477 6.18 15.64 -14.50
N ARG A 478 6.08 14.61 -15.34
CA ARG A 478 5.38 14.68 -16.62
C ARG A 478 3.94 14.21 -16.49
N ALA A 479 3.08 14.76 -17.33
CA ALA A 479 1.69 14.34 -17.44
C ALA A 479 1.29 14.21 -18.92
N VAL A 480 0.59 13.14 -19.27
CA VAL A 480 0.17 12.90 -20.67
C VAL A 480 -1.29 13.29 -20.82
N VAL A 481 -1.61 14.09 -21.82
CA VAL A 481 -2.98 14.47 -22.19
C VAL A 481 -3.28 13.86 -23.55
N ILE A 482 -4.25 12.96 -23.61
CA ILE A 482 -4.68 12.31 -24.85
C ILE A 482 -6.02 12.89 -25.29
N ASP A 483 -6.00 13.77 -26.29
CA ASP A 483 -7.17 14.46 -26.81
C ASP A 483 -7.07 14.63 -28.33
N GLY A 484 -8.13 14.24 -29.06
CA GLY A 484 -8.21 14.44 -30.51
C GLY A 484 -8.36 15.92 -30.90
N ASN A 485 -8.81 16.78 -29.97
CA ASN A 485 -8.89 18.22 -30.15
C ASN A 485 -7.70 18.93 -29.48
N LEU A 486 -6.84 19.54 -30.30
CA LEU A 486 -5.63 20.20 -29.82
C LEU A 486 -5.89 21.41 -28.91
N ASP A 487 -6.92 22.20 -29.19
CA ASP A 487 -7.21 23.39 -28.38
C ASP A 487 -7.63 22.98 -26.97
N ARG A 488 -8.49 21.96 -26.85
CA ARG A 488 -8.91 21.41 -25.56
C ARG A 488 -7.75 20.70 -24.84
N GLY A 489 -6.97 19.89 -25.57
CA GLY A 489 -5.77 19.24 -25.04
C GLY A 489 -4.76 20.26 -24.49
N ASN A 490 -4.52 21.36 -25.22
CA ASN A 490 -3.63 22.44 -24.80
C ASN A 490 -4.17 23.22 -23.59
N LEU A 491 -5.49 23.41 -23.48
CA LEU A 491 -6.10 23.99 -22.28
C LEU A 491 -5.87 23.11 -21.04
N LEU A 492 -6.11 21.80 -21.15
CA LEU A 492 -5.83 20.85 -20.06
C LEU A 492 -4.33 20.81 -19.71
N ALA A 493 -3.46 20.82 -20.72
CA ALA A 493 -2.02 20.92 -20.54
C ALA A 493 -1.64 22.21 -19.79
N SER A 494 -2.24 23.36 -20.13
CA SER A 494 -1.98 24.62 -19.43
C SER A 494 -2.37 24.56 -17.95
N HIS A 495 -3.47 23.86 -17.62
CA HIS A 495 -3.88 23.63 -16.23
C HIS A 495 -2.88 22.75 -15.49
N LEU A 496 -2.42 21.66 -16.11
CA LEU A 496 -1.40 20.77 -15.54
C LEU A 496 -0.07 21.51 -15.33
N LYS A 497 0.32 22.38 -16.26
CA LYS A 497 1.52 23.21 -16.14
C LYS A 497 1.43 24.18 -14.95
N ALA A 498 0.26 24.77 -14.71
CA ALA A 498 0.02 25.59 -13.53
C ALA A 498 0.10 24.78 -12.22
N LEU A 499 -0.16 23.47 -12.27
CA LEU A 499 0.04 22.53 -11.16
C LEU A 499 1.48 22.00 -11.06
N GLY A 500 2.42 22.49 -11.87
CA GLY A 500 3.84 22.13 -11.81
C GLY A 500 4.21 20.85 -12.56
N TYR A 501 3.34 20.35 -13.44
CA TYR A 501 3.66 19.27 -14.38
C TYR A 501 4.25 19.81 -15.68
N GLU A 502 4.98 18.95 -16.38
CA GLU A 502 5.37 19.14 -17.77
C GLU A 502 4.45 18.31 -18.67
N PRO A 503 3.47 18.93 -19.35
CA PRO A 503 2.44 18.20 -20.08
C PRO A 503 2.87 17.81 -21.51
N ASP A 504 2.59 16.58 -21.90
CA ASP A 504 2.70 16.08 -23.28
C ASP A 504 1.32 15.84 -23.88
N VAL A 505 0.98 16.57 -24.94
CA VAL A 505 -0.32 16.47 -25.61
C VAL A 505 -0.21 15.53 -26.80
N ALA A 506 -0.91 14.40 -26.72
CA ALA A 506 -1.02 13.40 -27.78
C ALA A 506 -2.38 13.49 -28.49
N ARG A 507 -2.36 13.39 -29.82
CA ARG A 507 -3.56 13.50 -30.68
C ARG A 507 -4.32 12.18 -30.82
N ALA A 508 -3.65 11.07 -30.50
CA ALA A 508 -4.18 9.73 -30.66
C ALA A 508 -3.77 8.82 -29.49
N GLY A 509 -4.57 7.79 -29.24
CA GLY A 509 -4.29 6.79 -28.20
C GLY A 509 -2.90 6.16 -28.26
N ALA A 510 -2.42 5.82 -29.47
CA ALA A 510 -1.10 5.19 -29.64
C ALA A 510 0.07 6.13 -29.31
N GLU A 511 -0.03 7.40 -29.70
CA GLU A 511 0.95 8.44 -29.37
C GLU A 511 0.97 8.70 -27.85
N GLY A 512 -0.20 8.77 -27.23
CA GLY A 512 -0.31 8.95 -25.78
C GLY A 512 0.23 7.75 -24.99
N PHE A 513 0.00 6.53 -25.47
CA PHE A 513 0.60 5.33 -24.88
C PHE A 513 2.13 5.35 -24.97
N GLN A 514 2.67 5.73 -26.12
CA GLN A 514 4.11 5.85 -26.30
C GLN A 514 4.70 6.88 -25.33
N ALA A 515 4.16 8.10 -25.29
CA ALA A 515 4.59 9.17 -24.39
C ALA A 515 4.54 8.76 -22.90
N ALA A 516 3.49 8.02 -22.50
CA ALA A 516 3.35 7.51 -21.14
C ALA A 516 4.36 6.40 -20.79
N SER A 517 4.86 5.66 -21.79
CA SER A 517 5.74 4.51 -21.58
C SER A 517 7.24 4.85 -21.64
N GLU A 518 7.61 5.96 -22.26
CA GLU A 518 9.00 6.38 -22.52
C GLU A 518 9.75 6.87 -21.28
N GLY A 519 9.06 7.56 -20.36
CA GLY A 519 9.64 8.10 -19.14
C GLY A 519 9.17 7.37 -17.89
N ALA A 520 10.02 7.29 -16.86
CA ALA A 520 9.58 6.87 -15.52
C ALA A 520 9.05 8.06 -14.68
N ASP A 521 9.07 9.28 -15.22
CA ASP A 521 8.63 10.54 -14.61
C ASP A 521 7.18 10.93 -14.94
N VAL A 522 6.48 10.14 -15.74
CA VAL A 522 5.03 10.32 -16.00
C VAL A 522 4.24 9.90 -14.76
N GLU A 523 3.47 10.82 -14.20
CA GLU A 523 2.68 10.58 -12.97
C GLU A 523 1.17 10.54 -13.20
N LEU A 524 0.72 11.00 -14.37
CA LEU A 524 -0.70 11.21 -14.63
C LEU A 524 -1.00 11.09 -16.12
N ILE A 525 -2.13 10.44 -16.43
CA ILE A 525 -2.67 10.41 -17.80
C ILE A 525 -4.09 10.96 -17.76
N LEU A 526 -4.36 12.00 -18.54
CA LEU A 526 -5.69 12.54 -18.80
C LEU A 526 -6.15 12.09 -20.19
N ILE A 527 -7.34 11.52 -20.29
CA ILE A 527 -7.91 11.03 -21.55
C ILE A 527 -9.26 11.70 -21.75
N ASP A 528 -9.47 12.36 -22.88
CA ASP A 528 -10.78 12.92 -23.20
C ASP A 528 -11.82 11.81 -23.52
N SER A 529 -13.05 12.00 -23.05
CA SER A 529 -14.14 11.01 -23.21
C SER A 529 -14.69 10.90 -24.64
N HIS A 530 -14.47 11.90 -25.50
CA HIS A 530 -15.05 12.00 -26.85
C HIS A 530 -14.10 11.57 -27.99
N GLN A 531 -12.96 10.95 -27.68
CA GLN A 531 -11.81 10.86 -28.59
C GLN A 531 -12.13 10.49 -30.05
N THR A 532 -11.66 11.32 -30.99
CA THR A 532 -11.63 11.05 -32.44
C THR A 532 -10.25 11.42 -33.01
N GLY A 533 -9.27 10.53 -32.80
CA GLY A 533 -7.94 10.59 -33.40
C GLY A 533 -7.29 9.21 -33.39
N GLY A 534 -7.08 8.63 -34.57
CA GLY A 534 -6.51 7.28 -34.71
C GLY A 534 -7.50 6.12 -34.56
N PRO A 535 -7.02 4.86 -34.64
CA PRO A 535 -7.88 3.66 -34.65
C PRO A 535 -8.35 3.18 -33.28
N TRP A 536 -7.73 3.64 -32.19
CA TRP A 536 -8.02 3.16 -30.83
C TRP A 536 -9.17 3.93 -30.21
N ARG A 537 -10.19 3.21 -29.71
CA ARG A 537 -11.26 3.76 -28.89
C ARG A 537 -10.81 3.87 -27.44
N LEU A 538 -11.58 4.58 -26.61
CA LEU A 538 -11.29 4.73 -25.18
C LEU A 538 -11.02 3.38 -24.49
N VAL A 539 -11.81 2.35 -24.77
CA VAL A 539 -11.62 1.00 -24.22
C VAL A 539 -10.28 0.40 -24.63
N ASP A 540 -9.87 0.57 -25.89
CA ASP A 540 -8.60 0.05 -26.41
C ASP A 540 -7.41 0.75 -25.75
N ILE A 541 -7.51 2.07 -25.54
CA ILE A 541 -6.50 2.86 -24.83
C ILE A 541 -6.36 2.39 -23.39
N LEU A 542 -7.48 2.25 -22.67
CA LEU A 542 -7.47 1.77 -21.28
C LEU A 542 -6.93 0.34 -21.18
N ALA A 543 -7.32 -0.54 -22.10
CA ALA A 543 -6.81 -1.91 -22.16
C ALA A 543 -5.30 -1.95 -22.39
N ASN A 544 -4.77 -1.20 -23.35
CA ASN A 544 -3.35 -1.17 -23.64
C ASN A 544 -2.54 -0.54 -22.48
N LEU A 545 -3.01 0.58 -21.91
CA LEU A 545 -2.35 1.21 -20.76
C LEU A 545 -2.30 0.30 -19.53
N ARG A 546 -3.35 -0.50 -19.30
CA ARG A 546 -3.39 -1.43 -18.16
C ARG A 546 -2.69 -2.76 -18.42
N ALA A 547 -2.52 -3.15 -19.68
CA ALA A 547 -1.80 -4.37 -20.07
C ALA A 547 -0.27 -4.20 -19.99
N ASP A 548 0.25 -2.99 -20.17
CA ASP A 548 1.68 -2.72 -20.12
C ASP A 548 2.14 -2.33 -18.71
N ALA A 549 3.09 -3.08 -18.14
CA ALA A 549 3.63 -2.86 -16.79
C ALA A 549 4.20 -1.45 -16.57
N ARG A 550 4.65 -0.77 -17.64
CA ARG A 550 5.23 0.57 -17.59
C ARG A 550 4.17 1.65 -17.33
N THR A 551 2.93 1.41 -17.75
CA THR A 551 1.81 2.36 -17.65
C THR A 551 0.70 1.89 -16.72
N ALA A 552 0.66 0.59 -16.38
CA ALA A 552 -0.42 -0.02 -15.60
C ALA A 552 -0.57 0.56 -14.18
N GLY A 553 0.51 1.04 -13.57
CA GLY A 553 0.49 1.70 -12.26
C GLY A 553 0.14 3.19 -12.30
N ILE A 554 0.13 3.82 -13.48
CA ILE A 554 -0.09 5.27 -13.60
C ILE A 554 -1.59 5.58 -13.38
N PRO A 555 -1.93 6.55 -12.53
CA PRO A 555 -3.30 7.06 -12.41
C PRO A 555 -3.82 7.58 -13.75
N VAL A 556 -4.99 7.07 -14.16
CA VAL A 556 -5.64 7.46 -15.42
C VAL A 556 -6.96 8.14 -15.11
N TYR A 557 -7.19 9.30 -15.71
CA TYR A 557 -8.43 10.04 -15.53
C TYR A 557 -9.09 10.30 -16.86
N VAL A 558 -10.34 9.90 -16.98
CA VAL A 558 -11.17 10.19 -18.15
C VAL A 558 -11.90 11.49 -17.91
N VAL A 559 -11.62 12.50 -18.74
CA VAL A 559 -12.14 13.86 -18.63
C VAL A 559 -13.34 14.01 -19.56
N GLY A 560 -14.47 14.48 -19.04
CA GLY A 560 -15.66 14.71 -19.84
C GLY A 560 -16.77 15.47 -19.11
N PRO A 561 -17.90 15.72 -19.78
CA PRO A 561 -19.06 16.37 -19.16
C PRO A 561 -19.76 15.44 -18.17
N LEU A 562 -20.34 16.01 -17.10
CA LEU A 562 -20.92 15.26 -15.97
C LEU A 562 -21.99 14.23 -16.39
N ASN A 563 -22.75 14.51 -17.45
CA ASN A 563 -23.78 13.62 -17.97
C ASN A 563 -23.23 12.27 -18.51
N GLN A 564 -21.94 12.17 -18.80
CA GLN A 564 -21.31 10.93 -19.27
C GLN A 564 -20.80 10.02 -18.17
N GLN A 565 -20.64 10.54 -16.95
CA GLN A 565 -20.13 9.78 -15.82
C GLN A 565 -20.95 8.49 -15.62
N VAL A 566 -22.28 8.61 -15.62
CA VAL A 566 -23.20 7.47 -15.44
C VAL A 566 -23.04 6.40 -16.52
N ALA A 567 -22.71 6.80 -17.76
CA ALA A 567 -22.54 5.88 -18.88
C ALA A 567 -21.18 5.17 -18.84
N LEU A 568 -20.14 5.81 -18.30
CA LEU A 568 -18.77 5.28 -18.26
C LEU A 568 -18.43 4.55 -16.95
N ASP A 569 -19.13 4.83 -15.86
CA ASP A 569 -18.92 4.17 -14.56
C ASP A 569 -18.90 2.63 -14.62
N PRO A 570 -19.79 1.94 -15.39
CA PRO A 570 -19.72 0.49 -15.52
C PRO A 570 -18.42 -0.01 -16.16
N MET A 571 -17.84 0.77 -17.09
CA MET A 571 -16.58 0.44 -17.76
C MET A 571 -15.40 0.51 -16.79
N PHE A 572 -15.36 1.53 -15.93
CA PHE A 572 -14.26 1.73 -14.98
C PHE A 572 -14.15 0.61 -13.93
N ARG A 573 -15.23 -0.14 -13.67
CA ARG A 573 -15.18 -1.32 -12.79
C ARG A 573 -14.21 -2.40 -13.28
N ASN A 574 -13.98 -2.48 -14.59
CA ASN A 574 -13.05 -3.43 -15.20
C ASN A 574 -11.60 -2.91 -15.24
N TYR A 575 -11.38 -1.63 -14.91
CA TYR A 575 -10.07 -0.98 -14.98
C TYR A 575 -9.77 -0.26 -13.65
N PRO A 576 -9.20 -0.96 -12.66
CA PRO A 576 -8.84 -0.35 -11.38
C PRO A 576 -7.87 0.83 -11.59
N GLY A 577 -8.02 1.88 -10.77
CA GLY A 577 -7.21 3.11 -10.87
C GLY A 577 -7.63 4.08 -11.97
N VAL A 578 -8.71 3.80 -12.73
CA VAL A 578 -9.33 4.76 -13.65
C VAL A 578 -10.43 5.53 -12.94
N LYS A 579 -10.42 6.86 -13.04
CA LYS A 579 -11.45 7.74 -12.44
C LYS A 579 -12.02 8.70 -13.48
N PHE A 580 -13.26 9.14 -13.27
CA PHE A 580 -13.87 10.19 -14.08
C PHE A 580 -13.56 11.58 -13.51
N LEU A 581 -13.20 12.53 -14.36
CA LEU A 581 -13.09 13.94 -14.03
C LEU A 581 -14.09 14.74 -14.84
N VAL A 582 -14.80 15.64 -14.17
CA VAL A 582 -15.62 16.63 -14.84
C VAL A 582 -14.69 17.66 -15.46
N THR A 583 -14.88 17.97 -16.74
CA THR A 583 -14.03 18.91 -17.50
C THR A 583 -13.69 20.16 -16.67
N PRO A 584 -12.42 20.33 -16.27
CA PRO A 584 -12.03 21.42 -15.38
C PRO A 584 -11.97 22.74 -16.14
N THR A 585 -12.60 23.78 -15.60
CA THR A 585 -12.55 25.15 -16.15
C THR A 585 -11.41 25.99 -15.60
N SER A 586 -10.69 25.50 -14.58
CA SER A 586 -9.52 26.16 -14.00
C SER A 586 -8.54 25.16 -13.36
N PRO A 587 -7.26 25.54 -13.14
CA PRO A 587 -6.28 24.68 -12.46
C PRO A 587 -6.69 24.27 -11.05
N ALA A 588 -7.31 25.17 -10.28
CA ALA A 588 -7.75 24.89 -8.91
C ALA A 588 -8.88 23.85 -8.85
N ILE A 589 -9.75 23.81 -9.88
CA ILE A 589 -10.78 22.78 -10.00
C ILE A 589 -10.15 21.44 -10.33
N LEU A 590 -9.16 21.41 -11.24
CA LEU A 590 -8.43 20.19 -11.56
C LEU A 590 -7.73 19.62 -10.30
N GLU A 591 -7.01 20.45 -9.55
CA GLU A 591 -6.33 20.02 -8.32
C GLU A 591 -7.30 19.45 -7.28
N ARG A 592 -8.45 20.12 -7.09
CA ARG A 592 -9.49 19.63 -6.17
C ARG A 592 -10.05 18.29 -6.59
N GLN A 593 -10.31 18.08 -7.88
CA GLN A 593 -10.86 16.82 -8.37
C GLN A 593 -9.83 15.67 -8.38
N LEU A 594 -8.54 15.98 -8.55
CA LEU A 594 -7.46 15.00 -8.38
C LEU A 594 -7.29 14.54 -6.93
N GLY A 595 -7.75 15.35 -5.96
CA GLY A 595 -7.61 15.06 -4.52
C GLY A 595 -6.21 15.36 -3.98
N GLY A 596 -5.49 16.28 -4.62
CA GLY A 596 -4.06 16.55 -4.41
C GLY A 596 -3.20 16.04 -5.57
N ARG A 597 -1.88 16.29 -5.50
CA ARG A 597 -0.92 15.80 -6.51
C ARG A 597 -0.59 14.33 -6.25
N PRO A 598 -0.87 13.41 -7.18
CA PRO A 598 -0.58 11.98 -7.02
C PRO A 598 0.91 11.64 -7.22
N SER A 599 1.82 12.48 -6.74
CA SER A 599 3.26 12.29 -6.97
C SER A 599 3.81 11.16 -6.10
N GLU A 600 4.33 10.12 -6.75
CA GLU A 600 4.99 8.98 -6.11
C GLU A 600 6.47 9.28 -5.78
N PHE A 601 7.08 10.27 -6.44
CA PHE A 601 8.49 10.59 -6.30
C PHE A 601 8.77 12.08 -6.13
N SER A 602 9.55 12.42 -5.11
CA SER A 602 10.08 13.77 -4.99
C SER A 602 11.06 14.11 -6.14
N PRO A 603 11.29 15.40 -6.47
CA PRO A 603 12.30 15.80 -7.45
C PRO A 603 13.70 15.27 -7.12
N GLU A 604 14.05 15.21 -5.84
CA GLU A 604 15.31 14.65 -5.35
C GLU A 604 15.38 13.12 -5.53
N GLU A 605 14.26 12.42 -5.37
CA GLU A 605 14.17 10.99 -5.65
C GLU A 605 14.34 10.70 -7.14
N ARG A 606 13.66 11.44 -8.02
CA ARG A 606 13.78 11.25 -9.48
C ARG A 606 15.20 11.49 -9.98
N THR A 607 15.85 12.55 -9.50
CA THR A 607 17.25 12.82 -9.84
C THR A 607 18.21 11.77 -9.31
N ALA A 608 17.96 11.24 -8.10
CA ALA A 608 18.73 10.12 -7.55
C ALA A 608 18.58 8.84 -8.39
N TYR A 609 17.34 8.48 -8.76
CA TYR A 609 17.08 7.33 -9.62
C TYR A 609 17.71 7.48 -11.00
N ALA A 610 17.61 8.66 -11.63
CA ALA A 610 18.23 8.90 -12.93
C ALA A 610 19.76 8.75 -12.88
N ARG A 611 20.40 9.26 -11.82
CA ARG A 611 21.85 9.09 -11.59
C ARG A 611 22.22 7.62 -11.38
N GLU A 612 21.50 6.92 -10.49
CA GLU A 612 21.76 5.52 -10.19
C GLU A 612 21.53 4.64 -11.43
N ALA A 613 20.46 4.88 -12.19
CA ALA A 613 20.17 4.20 -13.46
C ALA A 613 21.30 4.37 -14.47
N ALA A 614 21.83 5.58 -14.62
CA ALA A 614 22.95 5.85 -15.53
C ALA A 614 24.22 5.12 -15.07
N SER A 615 24.45 5.04 -13.75
CA SER A 615 25.59 4.30 -13.20
C SER A 615 25.46 2.79 -13.40
N LEU A 616 24.24 2.23 -13.27
CA LEU A 616 23.96 0.82 -13.54
C LEU A 616 24.12 0.49 -15.02
N LEU A 617 23.67 1.35 -15.93
CA LEU A 617 23.90 1.17 -17.37
C LEU A 617 25.39 1.23 -17.70
N ALA A 618 26.17 2.13 -17.07
CA ALA A 618 27.62 2.16 -17.23
C ALA A 618 28.29 0.87 -16.71
N GLN A 619 27.80 0.31 -15.59
CA GLN A 619 28.26 -0.98 -15.09
C GLN A 619 27.97 -2.10 -16.10
N VAL A 620 26.76 -2.16 -16.65
CA VAL A 620 26.41 -3.12 -17.72
C VAL A 620 27.34 -2.98 -18.93
N ALA A 621 27.61 -1.75 -19.36
CA ALA A 621 28.50 -1.45 -20.49
C ALA A 621 29.95 -1.92 -20.24
N SER A 622 30.40 -1.86 -18.98
CA SER A 622 31.73 -2.30 -18.57
C SER A 622 31.93 -3.82 -18.49
N GLN A 623 30.87 -4.61 -18.72
CA GLN A 623 30.87 -6.07 -18.64
C GLN A 623 30.60 -6.72 -20.02
N PRO A 624 31.64 -6.93 -20.85
CA PRO A 624 31.51 -7.60 -22.14
C PRO A 624 31.01 -9.04 -21.97
N GLY A 625 30.11 -9.48 -22.86
CA GLY A 625 29.49 -10.81 -22.81
C GLY A 625 28.38 -10.93 -21.77
N SER A 626 27.95 -9.82 -21.16
CA SER A 626 26.79 -9.83 -20.27
C SER A 626 25.49 -10.10 -21.07
N PRO A 627 24.46 -10.69 -20.45
CA PRO A 627 23.16 -10.91 -21.09
C PRO A 627 22.47 -9.63 -21.56
N PHE A 628 22.90 -8.48 -21.05
CA PHE A 628 22.31 -7.17 -21.27
C PHE A 628 23.01 -6.38 -22.39
N GLU A 629 24.18 -6.82 -22.86
CA GLU A 629 25.01 -6.09 -23.82
C GLU A 629 24.25 -5.81 -25.13
N ALA A 630 23.46 -6.77 -25.62
CA ALA A 630 22.69 -6.63 -26.85
C ALA A 630 21.62 -5.52 -26.78
N ASP A 631 21.13 -5.23 -25.57
CA ASP A 631 20.04 -4.27 -25.37
C ASP A 631 20.54 -2.86 -25.05
N LEU A 632 21.85 -2.67 -24.81
CA LEU A 632 22.45 -1.34 -24.53
C LEU A 632 22.13 -0.29 -25.60
N ARG A 633 21.99 -0.69 -26.87
CA ARG A 633 21.60 0.22 -27.95
C ARG A 633 20.24 0.88 -27.68
N GLN A 634 19.31 0.19 -27.02
CA GLN A 634 17.98 0.73 -26.70
C GLN A 634 18.03 1.88 -25.68
N ALA A 635 19.12 2.01 -24.92
CA ALA A 635 19.32 3.06 -23.94
C ALA A 635 19.97 4.34 -24.51
N GLU A 636 20.39 4.36 -25.79
CA GLU A 636 21.13 5.47 -26.39
C GLU A 636 20.39 6.81 -26.22
N SER A 637 19.14 6.90 -26.68
CA SER A 637 18.37 8.15 -26.64
C SER A 637 18.23 8.68 -25.22
N ALA A 638 17.92 7.80 -24.26
CA ALA A 638 17.79 8.16 -22.84
C ALA A 638 19.12 8.66 -22.26
N LEU A 639 20.24 7.98 -22.56
CA LEU A 639 21.57 8.38 -22.12
C LEU A 639 22.01 9.70 -22.76
N SER A 640 21.66 9.95 -24.02
CA SER A 640 21.93 11.21 -24.72
C SER A 640 21.17 12.39 -24.09
N VAL A 641 19.94 12.17 -23.61
CA VAL A 641 19.21 13.16 -22.80
C VAL A 641 19.92 13.38 -21.46
N ALA A 642 20.27 12.31 -20.73
CA ALA A 642 20.92 12.39 -19.43
C ALA A 642 22.34 12.99 -19.48
N LEU A 643 23.03 12.90 -20.61
CA LEU A 643 24.32 13.53 -20.86
C LEU A 643 24.24 15.06 -20.73
N ASN A 644 23.06 15.64 -20.91
CA ASN A 644 22.79 17.06 -20.72
C ASN A 644 22.28 17.43 -19.31
N ALA A 645 21.97 16.44 -18.47
CA ALA A 645 21.47 16.62 -17.12
C ALA A 645 22.62 16.67 -16.09
N PRO A 646 22.80 17.76 -15.31
CA PRO A 646 23.96 17.94 -14.43
C PRO A 646 24.21 16.84 -13.37
N THR A 647 23.20 16.04 -13.05
CA THR A 647 23.28 15.02 -11.99
C THR A 647 23.65 13.63 -12.48
N ALA A 648 23.52 13.36 -13.79
CA ALA A 648 23.73 12.04 -14.40
C ALA A 648 24.72 12.06 -15.57
N ASP A 649 25.19 13.25 -15.98
CA ASP A 649 26.05 13.50 -17.13
C ASP A 649 27.32 12.62 -17.19
N LEU A 650 28.08 12.51 -16.09
CA LEU A 650 29.31 11.72 -16.03
C LEU A 650 29.04 10.22 -16.21
N ALA A 651 28.01 9.70 -15.55
CA ALA A 651 27.61 8.30 -15.65
C ALA A 651 27.06 7.99 -17.05
N ALA A 652 26.24 8.90 -17.60
CA ALA A 652 25.73 8.79 -18.96
C ALA A 652 26.86 8.81 -19.99
N SER A 653 27.83 9.71 -19.84
CA SER A 653 29.03 9.75 -20.68
C SER A 653 29.82 8.44 -20.61
N SER A 654 29.94 7.82 -19.44
CA SER A 654 30.62 6.54 -19.28
C SER A 654 29.87 5.40 -19.97
N ALA A 655 28.54 5.34 -19.84
CA ALA A 655 27.73 4.31 -20.48
C ALA A 655 27.76 4.43 -22.01
N LEU A 656 27.64 5.64 -22.56
CA LEU A 656 27.64 5.90 -24.01
C LEU A 656 28.95 5.45 -24.71
N GLY A 657 30.07 5.41 -23.99
CA GLY A 657 31.35 4.95 -24.55
C GLY A 657 31.33 3.50 -25.04
N ASP A 658 30.45 2.68 -24.46
CA ASP A 658 30.31 1.25 -24.76
C ASP A 658 28.97 0.92 -25.47
N VAL A 659 28.23 1.94 -25.94
CA VAL A 659 27.02 1.78 -26.76
C VAL A 659 27.38 1.73 -28.26
N PRO A 660 27.03 0.66 -28.99
CA PRO A 660 27.34 0.52 -30.42
C PRO A 660 26.33 1.28 -31.29
N ASP A 661 26.35 2.62 -31.21
CA ASP A 661 25.45 3.52 -31.94
C ASP A 661 26.13 4.83 -32.39
N ALA A 662 25.73 5.35 -33.55
CA ALA A 662 26.27 6.60 -34.10
C ALA A 662 25.80 7.84 -33.33
N GLY A 663 24.59 7.81 -32.78
CA GLY A 663 24.05 8.83 -31.88
C GLY A 663 24.89 8.97 -30.61
N ALA A 664 25.34 7.85 -30.03
CA ALA A 664 26.21 7.84 -28.86
C ALA A 664 27.54 8.56 -29.11
N GLN A 665 28.24 8.24 -30.22
CA GLN A 665 29.48 8.92 -30.58
C GLN A 665 29.26 10.40 -30.89
N ARG A 666 28.15 10.73 -31.58
CA ARG A 666 27.77 12.12 -31.89
C ARG A 666 27.56 12.94 -30.62
N GLY A 667 26.77 12.43 -29.67
CA GLY A 667 26.48 13.11 -28.41
C GLY A 667 27.73 13.35 -27.56
N LEU A 668 28.62 12.36 -27.47
CA LEU A 668 29.92 12.51 -26.81
C LEU A 668 30.79 13.58 -27.48
N ALA A 669 30.85 13.60 -28.81
CA ALA A 669 31.57 14.63 -29.56
C ALA A 669 31.00 16.04 -29.32
N ASP A 670 29.68 16.19 -29.30
CA ASP A 670 29.02 17.48 -29.05
C ASP A 670 29.35 18.04 -27.66
N ILE A 671 29.44 17.20 -26.63
CA ILE A 671 29.87 17.61 -25.29
C ILE A 671 31.33 18.07 -25.29
N VAL A 672 32.23 17.32 -25.92
CA VAL A 672 33.66 17.67 -26.01
C VAL A 672 33.85 19.05 -26.64
N LEU A 673 33.08 19.33 -27.69
CA LEU A 673 33.11 20.58 -28.45
C LEU A 673 32.43 21.76 -27.72
N ASN A 674 31.57 21.50 -26.74
CA ASN A 674 30.83 22.55 -26.04
C ASN A 674 31.64 23.13 -24.87
N VAL A 675 32.23 24.31 -25.09
CA VAL A 675 33.05 25.05 -24.10
C VAL A 675 32.27 25.43 -22.83
N SER A 676 30.93 25.51 -22.90
CA SER A 676 30.10 25.85 -21.74
C SER A 676 29.93 24.69 -20.75
N LYS A 677 30.30 23.46 -21.12
CA LYS A 677 30.18 22.28 -20.27
C LYS A 677 31.36 22.17 -19.30
N PRO A 678 31.18 21.57 -18.10
CA PRO A 678 32.27 21.36 -17.14
C PRO A 678 33.45 20.59 -17.74
N ILE A 679 34.69 20.99 -17.39
CA ILE A 679 35.92 20.36 -17.90
C ILE A 679 35.94 18.85 -17.59
N ALA A 680 35.49 18.45 -16.40
CA ALA A 680 35.42 17.05 -16.00
C ALA A 680 34.54 16.22 -16.95
N LEU A 681 33.40 16.75 -17.37
CA LEU A 681 32.50 16.10 -18.31
C LEU A 681 33.13 16.04 -19.71
N ARG A 682 33.68 17.15 -20.22
CA ARG A 682 34.39 17.20 -21.52
C ARG A 682 35.53 16.18 -21.58
N LEU A 683 36.31 16.07 -20.50
CA LEU A 683 37.40 15.10 -20.37
C LEU A 683 36.90 13.65 -20.38
N SER A 684 35.84 13.37 -19.63
CA SER A 684 35.18 12.05 -19.62
C SER A 684 34.69 11.70 -21.03
N SER A 685 33.95 12.59 -21.67
CA SER A 685 33.39 12.36 -23.01
C SER A 685 34.46 12.16 -24.08
N ALA A 686 35.59 12.87 -24.02
CA ALA A 686 36.69 12.68 -24.95
C ALA A 686 37.32 11.27 -24.82
N ARG A 687 37.52 10.80 -23.58
CA ARG A 687 38.04 9.45 -23.31
C ARG A 687 37.06 8.36 -23.74
N GLN A 688 35.78 8.54 -23.44
CA GLN A 688 34.73 7.57 -23.78
C GLN A 688 34.47 7.51 -25.28
N LEU A 689 34.57 8.64 -25.98
CA LEU A 689 34.51 8.68 -27.45
C LEU A 689 35.68 7.93 -28.08
N ALA A 690 36.91 8.15 -27.58
CA ALA A 690 38.09 7.43 -28.06
C ALA A 690 37.94 5.91 -27.85
N ARG A 691 37.43 5.48 -26.69
CA ARG A 691 37.11 4.07 -26.41
C ARG A 691 36.05 3.53 -27.37
N SER A 692 34.96 4.25 -27.58
CA SER A 692 33.88 3.86 -28.50
C SER A 692 34.40 3.65 -29.92
N ILE A 693 35.25 4.56 -30.41
CA ILE A 693 35.89 4.46 -31.73
C ILE A 693 36.82 3.25 -31.81
N GLN A 694 37.61 2.97 -30.76
CA GLN A 694 38.49 1.80 -30.73
C GLN A 694 37.71 0.48 -30.79
N ARG A 695 36.54 0.40 -30.13
CA ARG A 695 35.73 -0.83 -30.02
C ARG A 695 34.81 -1.05 -31.22
N PHE A 696 34.17 0.00 -31.72
CA PHE A 696 33.11 -0.07 -32.74
C PHE A 696 33.47 0.57 -34.07
N GLY A 697 34.64 1.22 -34.16
CA GLY A 697 35.05 2.02 -35.31
C GLY A 697 34.49 3.46 -35.26
N PRO A 698 34.98 4.34 -36.16
CA PRO A 698 34.53 5.72 -36.25
C PRO A 698 33.12 5.78 -36.87
N LEU A 699 32.15 6.21 -36.07
CA LEU A 699 30.76 6.50 -36.47
C LEU A 699 30.45 8.01 -36.38
N VAL A 700 31.44 8.82 -36.03
CA VAL A 700 31.38 10.28 -35.96
C VAL A 700 31.17 10.87 -37.37
N ALA A 701 30.38 11.93 -37.48
CA ALA A 701 30.16 12.61 -38.75
C ALA A 701 31.41 13.40 -39.20
N ALA A 702 31.64 13.52 -40.50
CA ALA A 702 32.83 14.18 -41.05
C ALA A 702 32.96 15.66 -40.64
N ASP A 703 31.84 16.35 -40.40
CA ASP A 703 31.84 17.73 -39.90
C ASP A 703 32.28 17.81 -38.42
N GLN A 704 31.88 16.84 -37.59
CA GLN A 704 32.30 16.74 -36.20
C GLN A 704 33.79 16.39 -36.09
N GLU A 705 34.29 15.51 -36.97
CA GLU A 705 35.73 15.22 -37.06
C GLU A 705 36.53 16.51 -37.31
N ALA A 706 36.14 17.31 -38.29
CA ALA A 706 36.80 18.60 -38.57
C ALA A 706 36.76 19.56 -37.37
N LYS A 707 35.63 19.63 -36.65
CA LYS A 707 35.47 20.46 -35.44
C LYS A 707 36.36 19.96 -34.29
N LEU A 708 36.48 18.65 -34.08
CA LEU A 708 37.34 18.05 -33.04
C LEU A 708 38.81 18.34 -33.31
N LEU A 709 39.22 18.30 -34.59
CA LEU A 709 40.57 18.70 -35.00
C LEU A 709 40.86 20.16 -34.68
N ALA A 710 39.94 21.07 -35.03
CA ALA A 710 40.08 22.49 -34.69
C ALA A 710 40.08 22.75 -33.17
N ALA A 711 39.32 21.96 -32.41
CA ALA A 711 39.26 22.08 -30.95
C ALA A 711 40.60 21.74 -30.28
N LEU A 712 41.35 20.74 -30.78
CA LEU A 712 42.68 20.40 -30.24
C LEU A 712 43.67 21.56 -30.34
N ASP A 713 43.63 22.31 -31.45
CA ASP A 713 44.55 23.43 -31.71
C ASP A 713 44.25 24.65 -30.82
N GLN A 714 43.00 24.79 -30.38
CA GLN A 714 42.52 25.91 -29.58
C GLN A 714 42.50 25.62 -28.07
N GLU A 715 42.60 24.35 -27.66
CA GLU A 715 42.44 23.93 -26.27
C GLU A 715 43.67 24.28 -25.41
N ARG A 716 43.42 25.00 -24.31
CA ARG A 716 44.47 25.49 -23.40
C ARG A 716 44.64 24.60 -22.18
N GLU A 717 43.62 23.83 -21.82
CA GLU A 717 43.66 22.96 -20.66
C GLU A 717 44.49 21.69 -20.93
N PRO A 718 45.61 21.45 -20.22
CA PRO A 718 46.55 20.38 -20.55
C PRO A 718 45.93 18.98 -20.59
N ALA A 719 45.10 18.66 -19.58
CA ALA A 719 44.46 17.35 -19.47
C ALA A 719 43.48 17.08 -20.62
N LEU A 720 42.71 18.10 -21.02
CA LEU A 720 41.74 17.99 -22.11
C LEU A 720 42.43 17.96 -23.47
N ARG A 721 43.51 18.72 -23.65
CA ARG A 721 44.35 18.68 -24.85
C ARG A 721 44.95 17.29 -25.08
N ILE A 722 45.43 16.63 -24.01
CA ILE A 722 45.91 15.24 -24.10
C ILE A 722 44.78 14.29 -24.50
N ALA A 723 43.60 14.39 -23.89
CA ALA A 723 42.47 13.53 -24.23
C ALA A 723 41.97 13.73 -25.68
N LEU A 724 41.93 14.97 -26.16
CA LEU A 724 41.64 15.31 -27.55
C LEU A 724 42.70 14.75 -28.51
N ALA A 725 43.99 14.82 -28.14
CA ALA A 725 45.06 14.23 -28.93
C ALA A 725 44.94 12.71 -29.02
N THR A 726 44.60 12.03 -27.90
CA THR A 726 44.31 10.59 -27.90
C THR A 726 43.13 10.26 -28.81
N LEU A 727 42.03 11.00 -28.70
CA LEU A 727 40.84 10.84 -29.55
C LEU A 727 41.18 10.99 -31.04
N ILE A 728 41.92 12.04 -31.40
CA ILE A 728 42.34 12.27 -32.79
C ILE A 728 43.26 11.16 -33.28
N GLY A 729 44.17 10.68 -32.43
CA GLY A 729 44.99 9.50 -32.74
C GLY A 729 44.14 8.26 -33.05
N THR A 730 43.07 8.01 -32.28
CA THR A 730 42.16 6.88 -32.50
C THR A 730 41.31 6.97 -33.76
N LEU A 731 41.11 8.17 -34.31
CA LEU A 731 40.46 8.38 -35.60
C LEU A 731 41.35 8.00 -36.81
N HIS A 732 42.60 7.56 -36.57
CA HIS A 732 43.56 7.15 -37.59
C HIS A 732 43.73 8.22 -38.70
N PRO A 733 44.23 9.42 -38.35
CA PRO A 733 44.33 10.52 -39.29
C PRO A 733 45.24 10.14 -40.46
N LYS A 734 44.90 10.60 -41.67
CA LYS A 734 45.71 10.34 -42.88
C LYS A 734 47.16 10.78 -42.63
N SER A 735 48.13 9.98 -43.08
CA SER A 735 49.58 10.24 -42.86
C SER A 735 50.01 11.66 -43.27
N ALA A 736 49.45 12.20 -44.35
CA ALA A 736 49.70 13.57 -44.80
C ALA A 736 49.20 14.65 -43.81
N GLN A 737 48.07 14.41 -43.13
CA GLN A 737 47.53 15.31 -42.11
C GLN A 737 48.35 15.24 -40.81
N ALA A 738 48.78 14.03 -40.43
CA ALA A 738 49.69 13.84 -39.30
C ALA A 738 51.04 14.55 -39.54
N GLY A 739 51.61 14.41 -40.75
CA GLY A 739 52.84 15.09 -41.15
C GLY A 739 52.72 16.63 -41.16
N SER A 740 51.62 17.17 -41.69
CA SER A 740 51.36 18.61 -41.70
C SER A 740 51.25 19.19 -40.28
N ARG A 741 50.67 18.44 -39.34
CA ARG A 741 50.57 18.85 -37.93
C ARG A 741 51.90 18.81 -37.19
N LEU A 742 52.72 17.78 -37.43
CA LEU A 742 54.06 17.71 -36.85
C LEU A 742 54.96 18.86 -37.32
N GLN A 743 54.72 19.38 -38.53
CA GLN A 743 55.40 20.58 -39.04
C GLN A 743 54.89 21.87 -38.40
N GLN A 744 53.59 21.97 -38.10
CA GLN A 744 52.98 23.12 -37.43
C GLN A 744 53.26 23.15 -35.91
N GLY A 745 53.38 21.99 -35.27
CA GLY A 745 53.74 21.80 -33.86
C GLY A 745 55.25 21.95 -33.62
N SER A 746 55.81 23.12 -33.91
CA SER A 746 57.24 23.37 -33.70
C SER A 746 57.55 23.64 -32.21
N ALA A 747 57.98 22.60 -31.50
CA ALA A 747 59.17 22.54 -30.63
C ALA A 747 59.04 21.35 -29.67
N LEU A 748 59.90 20.35 -29.81
CA LEU A 748 60.29 19.52 -28.66
C LEU A 748 60.67 20.49 -27.52
N PRO A 749 60.28 20.23 -26.25
CA PRO A 749 60.76 21.06 -25.16
C PRO A 749 62.28 20.94 -25.12
N THR A 750 62.98 21.95 -25.63
CA THR A 750 64.35 22.20 -25.24
C THR A 750 64.26 22.56 -23.77
N ALA A 751 64.65 21.61 -22.91
CA ALA A 751 64.86 21.89 -21.50
C ALA A 751 65.66 23.21 -21.38
N PRO A 752 65.30 24.14 -20.49
CA PRO A 752 66.17 25.26 -20.22
C PRO A 752 67.46 24.67 -19.63
N VAL A 753 68.52 24.70 -20.44
CA VAL A 753 69.89 24.55 -19.96
C VAL A 753 70.08 25.71 -18.98
N GLN A 754 69.89 25.43 -17.69
CA GLN A 754 70.36 26.34 -16.65
C GLN A 754 71.87 26.46 -16.86
N ALA A 755 72.31 27.69 -17.13
CA ALA A 755 73.70 28.04 -17.18
C ALA A 755 74.35 27.68 -15.85
N THR A 756 75.26 26.71 -15.89
CA THR A 756 76.25 26.46 -14.85
C THR A 756 77.01 27.76 -14.60
N PRO A 757 77.09 28.30 -13.37
CA PRO A 757 78.16 29.20 -13.02
C PRO A 757 79.45 28.37 -12.90
N ALA A 758 80.52 28.88 -13.49
CA ALA A 758 81.89 28.38 -13.36
C ALA A 758 82.39 28.50 -11.89
N PRO A 759 83.45 27.76 -11.51
CA PRO A 759 83.60 27.16 -10.18
C PRO A 759 84.23 28.11 -9.15
N GLU A 760 83.71 28.09 -7.92
CA GLU A 760 84.48 28.47 -6.74
C GLU A 760 85.11 27.25 -6.08
N SER A 761 86.34 27.46 -5.64
CA SER A 761 87.37 26.51 -5.24
C SER A 761 87.02 25.64 -4.05
N VAL A 762 87.27 24.34 -4.23
CA VAL A 762 87.45 23.35 -3.15
C VAL A 762 88.83 23.55 -2.51
N PRO A 763 88.94 23.40 -1.18
CA PRO A 763 90.07 22.69 -0.59
C PRO A 763 89.58 21.37 0.05
N SER A 764 90.27 20.29 -0.35
CA SER A 764 90.08 18.91 0.12
C SER A 764 90.77 18.67 1.48
N PRO A 765 90.76 17.45 2.06
CA PRO A 765 90.22 17.18 3.39
C PRO A 765 91.32 16.82 4.42
N PRO A 766 90.94 16.34 5.62
CA PRO A 766 91.51 15.06 6.03
C PRO A 766 90.51 14.08 6.70
N THR A 767 90.80 12.79 6.49
CA THR A 767 90.26 11.51 7.03
C THR A 767 90.70 11.25 8.50
N PRO A 768 90.41 10.10 9.18
CA PRO A 768 89.26 9.16 9.24
C PRO A 768 88.79 8.75 10.70
N GLU A 769 87.57 8.18 10.83
CA GLU A 769 87.03 7.15 11.82
C GLU A 769 87.08 7.37 13.36
N PRO A 770 86.36 6.59 14.25
CA PRO A 770 85.48 5.41 14.05
C PRO A 770 84.14 5.30 14.87
N ALA A 771 83.29 4.34 14.44
CA ALA A 771 82.46 3.33 15.16
C ALA A 771 81.30 3.63 16.17
N GLU A 772 80.16 2.98 15.83
CA GLU A 772 79.17 2.21 16.67
C GLU A 772 78.19 2.90 17.65
N PRO A 773 77.09 2.22 18.10
CA PRO A 773 76.28 1.13 17.49
C PRO A 773 74.75 1.36 17.59
N ALA A 774 73.98 0.41 17.04
CA ALA A 774 72.50 0.33 17.12
C ALA A 774 71.96 0.01 18.54
N PRO A 775 70.65 0.22 18.77
CA PRO A 775 69.91 -0.76 19.57
C PRO A 775 68.60 -1.20 18.91
N ALA A 776 68.27 -2.48 19.14
CA ALA A 776 67.02 -3.15 18.81
C ALA A 776 66.10 -3.23 20.06
N PRO A 777 64.97 -3.96 20.07
CA PRO A 777 63.62 -3.43 20.30
C PRO A 777 63.00 -3.87 21.65
N ALA A 778 61.83 -3.34 22.03
CA ALA A 778 61.01 -3.92 23.12
C ALA A 778 59.51 -3.55 23.03
N ASP A 779 58.70 -4.60 22.79
CA ASP A 779 57.49 -5.09 23.49
C ASP A 779 56.42 -4.17 24.15
N GLU A 780 55.18 -4.59 23.86
CA GLU A 780 53.93 -4.67 24.67
C GLU A 780 53.84 -3.95 26.03
N VAL A 781 52.70 -3.28 26.31
CA VAL A 781 51.88 -3.40 27.55
C VAL A 781 50.44 -2.81 27.33
N PRO A 782 49.36 -3.33 27.97
CA PRO A 782 47.94 -2.95 27.80
C PRO A 782 47.37 -2.10 28.99
N PRO A 783 46.04 -2.18 29.31
CA PRO A 783 44.99 -1.16 29.17
C PRO A 783 44.72 -0.30 30.44
N PRO A 784 43.71 0.61 30.47
CA PRO A 784 43.24 1.18 31.73
C PRO A 784 41.86 0.64 32.16
N ALA A 785 41.79 0.17 33.41
CA ALA A 785 40.57 0.06 34.20
C ALA A 785 40.76 0.90 35.47
N ASP A 786 39.73 1.65 35.87
CA ASP A 786 39.12 1.54 37.21
C ASP A 786 38.23 2.75 37.53
N ALA A 787 36.97 2.48 37.93
CA ALA A 787 36.44 2.86 39.25
C ALA A 787 34.91 2.62 39.31
N LYS A 788 34.52 1.68 40.18
CA LYS A 788 33.25 1.65 40.93
C LYS A 788 33.59 1.31 42.37
N PRO A 789 32.82 1.79 43.36
CA PRO A 789 31.53 1.16 43.69
C PRO A 789 30.30 1.89 43.15
#